data_AF-A0A2P5CTY8-F1
#
_entry.id   AF-A0A2P5CTY8-F1
#
_cell.length_a   1.000
_cell.length_b   1.000
_cell.length_c   1.000
_cell.angle_alpha   90.00
_cell.angle_beta   90.00
_cell.angle_gamma   90.00
#
_symmetry.space_group_name_H-M   'P 1'
#
loop_
_entity.id
_entity.type
_entity.pdbx_description
1 polymer ?
#
loop_
_entity_poly.entity_id
_entity_poly.type
_entity_poly.pdbx_seq_one_letter_code
_entity_poly.pdbx_strand_id
1 'polypeptide(L)'
;MGAAHTSCSYCTGSTDTLYSFSISTALSSKLRSKSSKTFFGFNPTNQNFQTHIPKPTKIMFQSLPLKSGKVEAVETQEGISSTPSLDFHVIDPKLVDKMVDESLVWSSLHGLVVGDKSIQRSGEVPGVGMVHAPFALLPIPFPETHWKQACEVAPIFNELVDRVSLDAKFLQDSLSRTKKADGFTSRLLDIHSKMLEINKREEIRLGLHRSDYMLDKQTKLLLQIEMNTIAASFCGLSSRISELHRSLLDSYGELLQLNSERVPGNTAVSQFADALAKAWTEYNNPRSAVLVVVQVGEHTHNIRSLRKTLGEIDAEGELQADGSLIVDGQAIAVIYFRSGYTPNDYPTESEWRARLLMEQSSAIKCPSISYHLAGTKKIQQELAKPNVLERFLDNKEDIAKLRKCFAGLWSLDDSDIISKAIERPEFFVMKPQREGGGNNIYGKDVREALIRMQKEGTEGDAAYILMQRIFPTVSSTFLLRDGICHKDDVVSELGIFGAYLRNKEKVIINEQCGYLMRTKISSSDEGGVAAGFAHKAAMVLALKGEGNNSSRFMSTVSMSLLSKRVLSDAFRLELDSVFIGYCCLVFYDYDISNCAKDDPELNEEITKDMTTLTLEELELHNAVASETLEHTKALVFYARITSSNYQNEAEKCNAGVATCEEARERAESRLIEERKHSTLWEERARKLGWKDSKRLFS
;
A
#
# COMPACT_ATOMS: atom_id res chain seq x y z
N MET A 1 32.45 48.99 34.31
CA MET A 1 32.87 48.72 35.70
C MET A 1 32.90 47.22 35.91
N GLY A 2 34.01 46.68 36.43
CA GLY A 2 34.19 45.28 36.89
C GLY A 2 34.33 44.24 35.78
N ALA A 3 35.54 43.86 35.36
CA ALA A 3 36.42 42.80 35.91
C ALA A 3 36.02 41.39 35.38
N ALA A 4 36.74 40.86 34.37
CA ALA A 4 37.92 39.97 34.48
C ALA A 4 37.50 38.51 34.81
N HIS A 5 37.91 37.44 34.13
CA HIS A 5 39.29 37.04 33.86
C HIS A 5 39.38 35.85 32.88
N THR A 6 40.41 35.89 32.00
CA THR A 6 41.29 34.79 31.46
C THR A 6 40.66 33.55 30.79
N SER A 7 40.85 33.27 29.49
CA SER A 7 42.05 33.06 28.65
C SER A 7 42.85 31.78 28.95
N CYS A 8 42.97 30.90 27.96
CA CYS A 8 44.27 30.38 27.54
C CYS A 8 44.25 30.03 26.05
N SER A 9 45.14 30.67 25.30
CA SER A 9 45.48 30.45 23.90
C SER A 9 46.84 29.74 23.82
N TYR A 10 47.34 29.65 22.58
CA TYR A 10 48.66 29.18 22.11
C TYR A 10 48.64 27.77 21.53
N CYS A 11 49.23 27.46 20.37
CA CYS A 11 49.76 28.20 19.20
C CYS A 11 50.42 27.11 18.33
N THR A 12 50.07 26.97 17.05
CA THR A 12 50.95 27.21 15.88
C THR A 12 52.29 26.47 15.87
N GLY A 13 52.45 25.62 14.85
CA GLY A 13 53.74 25.10 14.38
C GLY A 13 53.62 24.65 12.93
N SER A 14 53.95 25.55 12.02
CA SER A 14 54.17 25.35 10.58
C SER A 14 55.66 25.24 10.29
N THR A 15 56.06 24.39 9.34
CA THR A 15 57.13 24.56 8.30
C THR A 15 57.44 23.18 7.69
N ASP A 16 57.13 22.98 6.40
CA ASP A 16 58.07 22.91 5.25
C ASP A 16 58.80 21.54 5.14
N THR A 17 58.83 20.80 4.03
CA THR A 17 59.32 21.17 2.69
C THR A 17 59.07 20.03 1.67
N LEU A 18 58.68 20.42 0.45
CA LEU A 18 59.12 19.97 -0.88
C LEU A 18 59.43 18.48 -1.17
N TYR A 19 58.73 17.90 -2.17
CA TYR A 19 59.35 17.43 -3.42
C TYR A 19 58.31 17.33 -4.55
N SER A 20 58.56 18.09 -5.61
CA SER A 20 57.90 18.04 -6.91
C SER A 20 58.48 16.93 -7.78
N PHE A 21 57.65 16.25 -8.59
CA PHE A 21 58.04 15.81 -9.94
C PHE A 21 56.80 15.66 -10.83
N SER A 22 56.71 16.53 -11.84
CA SER A 22 55.88 16.36 -13.02
C SER A 22 56.74 15.74 -14.11
N ILE A 23 56.28 14.66 -14.77
CA ILE A 23 56.72 14.30 -16.12
C ILE A 23 55.50 13.89 -16.95
N SER A 24 55.19 14.74 -17.91
CA SER A 24 54.45 14.43 -19.12
C SER A 24 55.34 13.66 -20.10
N THR A 25 54.85 12.58 -20.71
CA THR A 25 55.28 12.20 -22.06
C THR A 25 54.17 11.42 -22.76
N ALA A 26 53.69 12.01 -23.85
CA ALA A 26 53.05 11.31 -24.95
C ALA A 26 54.09 10.45 -25.67
N LEU A 27 53.72 9.26 -26.12
CA LEU A 27 54.26 8.68 -27.35
C LEU A 27 53.36 7.57 -27.89
N SER A 28 52.84 7.86 -29.07
CA SER A 28 52.36 6.90 -30.05
C SER A 28 53.45 5.90 -30.43
N SER A 29 53.08 4.63 -30.63
CA SER A 29 53.73 3.81 -31.66
C SER A 29 52.75 2.82 -32.27
N LYS A 30 52.55 3.01 -33.58
CA LYS A 30 52.04 2.02 -34.52
C LYS A 30 52.96 0.80 -34.52
N LEU A 31 52.39 -0.40 -34.59
CA LEU A 31 52.98 -1.51 -35.32
C LEU A 31 51.88 -2.33 -35.99
N ARG A 32 51.86 -2.24 -37.33
CA ARG A 32 51.21 -3.14 -38.28
C ARG A 32 51.97 -4.47 -38.32
N SER A 33 51.28 -5.59 -38.57
CA SER A 33 51.56 -6.39 -39.78
C SER A 33 50.51 -7.48 -40.07
N LYS A 34 50.04 -7.47 -41.35
CA LYS A 34 49.73 -8.58 -42.29
C LYS A 34 48.66 -9.60 -41.85
N SER A 35 47.45 -9.63 -42.40
CA SER A 35 47.00 -9.89 -43.80
C SER A 35 47.26 -11.32 -44.32
N SER A 36 46.18 -12.09 -44.48
CA SER A 36 45.97 -12.97 -45.64
C SER A 36 44.48 -12.95 -46.02
N LYS A 37 44.22 -12.39 -47.21
CA LYS A 37 42.96 -12.50 -47.94
C LYS A 37 42.90 -13.86 -48.62
N THR A 38 41.70 -14.44 -48.71
CA THR A 38 41.28 -15.18 -49.91
C THR A 38 39.88 -14.70 -50.30
N PHE A 39 39.78 -14.33 -51.57
CA PHE A 39 38.66 -13.73 -52.28
C PHE A 39 38.23 -14.75 -53.34
N PHE A 40 36.93 -14.95 -53.56
CA PHE A 40 36.25 -15.33 -54.82
C PHE A 40 34.74 -15.25 -54.49
N GLY A 41 33.83 -14.55 -55.19
CA GLY A 41 33.84 -13.87 -56.47
C GLY A 41 32.70 -14.39 -57.35
N PHE A 42 31.59 -13.63 -57.48
CA PHE A 42 30.61 -13.51 -58.61
C PHE A 42 29.97 -14.80 -59.19
N ASN A 43 28.74 -14.91 -59.73
CA ASN A 43 27.61 -14.05 -60.11
C ASN A 43 26.39 -14.98 -60.42
N PRO A 44 25.19 -14.44 -60.77
CA PRO A 44 23.92 -15.17 -60.85
C PRO A 44 23.58 -15.71 -62.24
N THR A 45 22.66 -16.68 -62.31
CA THR A 45 21.88 -16.98 -63.53
C THR A 45 20.51 -17.59 -63.22
N ASN A 46 19.52 -17.05 -63.93
CA ASN A 46 18.12 -17.45 -64.03
C ASN A 46 17.93 -18.89 -64.55
N GLN A 47 16.84 -19.57 -64.15
CA GLN A 47 15.77 -19.98 -65.08
C GLN A 47 14.50 -20.49 -64.36
N ASN A 48 13.36 -20.22 -65.03
CA ASN A 48 11.96 -20.26 -64.62
C ASN A 48 11.31 -21.67 -64.59
N PHE A 49 10.19 -21.86 -63.86
CA PHE A 49 8.82 -21.97 -64.43
C PHE A 49 7.69 -22.03 -63.36
N GLN A 50 6.49 -21.60 -63.81
CA GLN A 50 5.25 -21.15 -63.15
C GLN A 50 4.48 -22.18 -62.28
N THR A 51 3.61 -21.79 -61.32
CA THR A 51 2.18 -21.48 -61.58
C THR A 51 1.40 -20.90 -60.37
N HIS A 52 0.56 -19.90 -60.69
CA HIS A 52 -0.73 -19.44 -60.10
C HIS A 52 -0.91 -19.13 -58.60
N ILE A 53 -0.99 -17.82 -58.30
CA ILE A 53 -1.64 -17.22 -57.11
C ILE A 53 -2.94 -16.53 -57.56
N PRO A 54 -4.12 -16.80 -56.95
CA PRO A 54 -5.33 -16.01 -57.19
C PRO A 54 -5.36 -14.73 -56.33
N LYS A 55 -5.80 -13.63 -56.95
CA LYS A 55 -5.99 -12.29 -56.36
C LYS A 55 -7.18 -12.28 -55.38
N PRO A 56 -7.16 -11.48 -54.29
CA PRO A 56 -8.36 -11.16 -53.54
C PRO A 56 -9.16 -10.05 -54.23
N THR A 57 -10.43 -10.34 -54.51
CA THR A 57 -11.40 -9.47 -55.17
C THR A 57 -11.93 -8.40 -54.20
N LYS A 58 -11.97 -7.15 -54.66
CA LYS A 58 -12.72 -6.05 -54.05
C LYS A 58 -14.23 -6.40 -54.02
N ILE A 59 -14.86 -6.28 -52.86
CA ILE A 59 -16.33 -6.19 -52.78
C ILE A 59 -16.68 -4.88 -52.05
N MET A 60 -17.35 -4.01 -52.79
CA MET A 60 -18.02 -2.81 -52.29
C MET A 60 -19.23 -3.19 -51.45
N PHE A 61 -19.43 -2.53 -50.30
CA PHE A 61 -20.75 -2.46 -49.66
C PHE A 61 -21.38 -1.11 -49.96
N GLN A 62 -22.42 -1.13 -50.79
CA GLN A 62 -23.35 -0.02 -51.02
C GLN A 62 -24.39 0.04 -49.90
N SER A 63 -24.79 1.26 -49.58
CA SER A 63 -25.80 1.66 -48.61
C SER A 63 -27.24 1.63 -49.15
N LEU A 64 -28.20 1.55 -48.20
CA LEU A 64 -29.64 1.96 -48.23
C LEU A 64 -30.69 0.82 -48.38
N PRO A 65 -31.97 1.05 -48.01
CA PRO A 65 -32.53 1.03 -46.65
C PRO A 65 -33.77 0.10 -46.56
N LEU A 66 -34.38 -0.18 -45.39
CA LEU A 66 -35.85 -0.28 -45.24
C LEU A 66 -36.36 -0.62 -43.81
N LYS A 67 -37.25 0.27 -43.35
CA LYS A 67 -38.57 0.08 -42.71
C LYS A 67 -38.75 -0.61 -41.34
N SER A 68 -39.32 0.24 -40.47
CA SER A 68 -40.23 0.02 -39.35
C SER A 68 -41.19 -1.17 -39.43
N GLY A 69 -41.28 -1.90 -38.31
CA GLY A 69 -42.46 -2.67 -37.89
C GLY A 69 -42.70 -2.46 -36.39
N LYS A 70 -43.86 -1.92 -36.02
CA LYS A 70 -44.42 -1.87 -34.66
C LYS A 70 -44.97 -3.26 -34.27
N VAL A 71 -45.26 -3.42 -32.96
CA VAL A 71 -46.07 -4.44 -32.23
C VAL A 71 -45.17 -5.13 -31.19
N GLU A 72 -45.43 -5.20 -29.89
CA GLU A 72 -46.51 -4.74 -29.00
C GLU A 72 -45.89 -4.61 -27.58
N ALA A 73 -46.36 -3.66 -26.79
CA ALA A 73 -45.98 -3.51 -25.40
C ALA A 73 -46.63 -4.62 -24.56
N VAL A 74 -45.82 -5.40 -23.84
CA VAL A 74 -46.28 -6.17 -22.68
C VAL A 74 -45.57 -5.57 -21.48
N GLU A 75 -46.30 -4.71 -20.78
CA GLU A 75 -45.97 -4.26 -19.44
C GLU A 75 -45.95 -5.48 -18.51
N THR A 76 -44.76 -5.90 -18.11
CA THR A 76 -44.59 -6.65 -16.86
C THR A 76 -44.07 -5.66 -15.83
N GLN A 77 -45.01 -5.04 -15.12
CA GLN A 77 -44.73 -4.39 -13.84
C GLN A 77 -44.34 -5.47 -12.84
N GLU A 78 -43.06 -5.83 -12.79
CA GLU A 78 -42.47 -6.34 -11.56
C GLU A 78 -41.64 -5.21 -10.97
N GLY A 79 -42.26 -4.50 -10.02
CA GLY A 79 -41.58 -3.52 -9.19
C GLY A 79 -40.42 -4.21 -8.49
N ILE A 80 -39.20 -3.89 -8.93
CA ILE A 80 -37.97 -4.20 -8.23
C ILE A 80 -38.01 -3.40 -6.92
N SER A 81 -38.57 -4.02 -5.88
CA SER A 81 -38.40 -3.56 -4.51
C SER A 81 -36.95 -3.83 -4.13
N SER A 82 -36.07 -2.88 -4.45
CA SER A 82 -34.76 -2.81 -3.82
C SER A 82 -34.97 -2.72 -2.32
N THR A 83 -34.49 -3.71 -1.56
CA THR A 83 -34.32 -3.56 -0.11
C THR A 83 -33.52 -2.28 0.14
N PRO A 84 -33.96 -1.39 1.06
CA PRO A 84 -33.32 -0.09 1.20
C PRO A 84 -31.86 -0.29 1.60
N SER A 85 -30.94 0.26 0.80
CA SER A 85 -29.60 0.59 1.28
C SER A 85 -29.74 1.37 2.59
N LEU A 86 -28.95 1.02 3.60
CA LEU A 86 -28.97 1.71 4.90
C LEU A 86 -28.97 3.22 4.66
N ASP A 87 -30.10 3.85 4.99
CA ASP A 87 -30.19 5.30 4.89
C ASP A 87 -29.52 5.88 6.14
N PHE A 88 -28.24 6.24 6.01
CA PHE A 88 -27.49 6.94 7.05
C PHE A 88 -28.14 8.30 7.42
N HIS A 89 -29.21 8.76 6.74
CA HIS A 89 -30.05 9.89 7.15
C HIS A 89 -30.98 9.60 8.32
N VAL A 90 -31.16 8.34 8.73
CA VAL A 90 -32.14 7.95 9.75
C VAL A 90 -31.52 7.48 11.08
N ILE A 91 -30.18 7.50 11.20
CA ILE A 91 -29.52 7.08 12.45
C ILE A 91 -29.66 8.18 13.50
N ASP A 92 -30.16 7.81 14.69
CA ASP A 92 -30.28 8.71 15.84
C ASP A 92 -28.92 9.35 16.17
N PRO A 93 -28.81 10.70 16.20
CA PRO A 93 -27.58 11.38 16.56
C PRO A 93 -26.97 10.90 17.88
N LYS A 94 -27.79 10.55 18.88
CA LYS A 94 -27.29 10.03 20.17
C LYS A 94 -26.61 8.67 20.02
N LEU A 95 -27.10 7.84 19.10
CA LEU A 95 -26.48 6.56 18.79
C LEU A 95 -25.15 6.77 18.04
N VAL A 96 -25.10 7.76 17.14
CA VAL A 96 -23.85 8.15 16.47
C VAL A 96 -22.81 8.59 17.49
N ASP A 97 -23.14 9.50 18.40
CA ASP A 97 -22.22 9.98 19.44
C ASP A 97 -21.67 8.82 20.28
N LYS A 98 -22.54 7.89 20.68
CA LYS A 98 -22.13 6.69 21.44
C LYS A 98 -21.15 5.81 20.66
N MET A 99 -21.43 5.56 19.38
CA MET A 99 -20.53 4.79 18.50
C MET A 99 -19.19 5.52 18.28
N VAL A 100 -19.22 6.85 18.18
CA VAL A 100 -18.01 7.68 18.05
C VAL A 100 -17.13 7.50 19.29
N ASP A 101 -17.67 7.71 20.48
CA ASP A 101 -16.92 7.56 21.74
C ASP A 101 -16.29 6.17 21.87
N GLU A 102 -17.08 5.12 21.62
CA GLU A 102 -16.59 3.73 21.69
C GLU A 102 -15.53 3.44 20.61
N SER A 103 -15.69 3.98 19.40
CA SER A 103 -14.72 3.79 18.31
C SER A 103 -13.39 4.50 18.59
N LEU A 104 -13.41 5.66 19.25
CA LEU A 104 -12.22 6.38 19.68
C LEU A 104 -11.47 5.59 20.75
N VAL A 105 -12.17 5.12 21.78
CA VAL A 105 -11.61 4.26 22.83
C VAL A 105 -11.02 2.98 22.23
N TRP A 106 -11.78 2.31 21.36
CA TRP A 106 -11.32 1.09 20.69
C TRP A 106 -10.04 1.34 19.89
N SER A 107 -10.01 2.44 19.13
CA SER A 107 -8.85 2.82 18.31
C SER A 107 -7.59 3.02 19.15
N SER A 108 -7.71 3.68 20.30
CA SER A 108 -6.61 3.88 21.24
C SER A 108 -6.11 2.56 21.85
N LEU A 109 -7.01 1.63 22.17
CA LEU A 109 -6.65 0.35 22.79
C LEU A 109 -6.01 -0.66 21.82
N HIS A 110 -6.35 -0.58 20.53
CA HIS A 110 -5.95 -1.58 19.52
C HIS A 110 -4.89 -1.05 18.53
N GLY A 111 -4.36 0.15 18.76
CA GLY A 111 -3.29 0.72 17.92
C GLY A 111 -3.76 1.13 16.52
N LEU A 112 -5.03 1.52 16.35
CA LEU A 112 -5.52 2.17 15.12
C LEU A 112 -5.15 3.67 15.17
N VAL A 113 -3.85 3.94 15.19
CA VAL A 113 -3.29 5.28 15.42
C VAL A 113 -2.24 5.65 14.38
N VAL A 114 -2.03 6.96 14.22
CA VAL A 114 -0.99 7.58 13.41
C VAL A 114 -0.36 8.74 14.19
N GLY A 115 0.79 9.23 13.75
CA GLY A 115 1.35 10.48 14.27
C GLY A 115 0.47 11.68 13.88
N ASP A 116 0.16 12.54 14.85
CA ASP A 116 -0.57 13.79 14.64
C ASP A 116 0.31 14.79 13.90
N LYS A 117 -0.18 15.27 12.75
CA LYS A 117 0.56 16.20 11.87
C LYS A 117 0.77 17.57 12.49
N SER A 118 -0.04 17.95 13.48
CA SER A 118 0.15 19.19 14.25
C SER A 118 1.34 19.10 15.21
N ILE A 119 1.81 17.87 15.50
CA ILE A 119 2.91 17.60 16.42
C ILE A 119 4.15 17.18 15.61
N GLN A 120 5.13 18.07 15.51
CA GLN A 120 6.33 17.87 14.68
C GLN A 120 7.06 16.54 14.96
N ARG A 121 7.12 16.12 16.23
CA ARG A 121 7.83 14.91 16.67
C ARG A 121 7.06 13.61 16.44
N SER A 122 5.79 13.65 16.04
CA SER A 122 4.94 12.46 15.94
C SER A 122 5.31 11.52 14.80
N GLY A 123 5.98 12.04 13.77
CA GLY A 123 6.59 11.23 12.72
C GLY A 123 7.80 10.47 13.24
N GLU A 124 8.68 11.17 13.97
CA GLU A 124 10.02 10.76 14.41
C GLU A 124 10.07 9.91 15.68
N VAL A 125 9.20 10.17 16.65
CA VAL A 125 9.29 9.61 17.99
C VAL A 125 8.05 8.75 18.25
N PRO A 126 8.20 7.42 18.27
CA PRO A 126 7.09 6.51 18.54
C PRO A 126 6.47 6.78 19.92
N GLY A 127 5.14 6.68 20.00
CA GLY A 127 4.40 6.88 21.25
C GLY A 127 4.15 8.34 21.64
N VAL A 128 4.63 9.31 20.87
CA VAL A 128 4.44 10.74 21.12
C VAL A 128 3.49 11.33 20.08
N GLY A 129 2.53 12.15 20.53
CA GLY A 129 1.61 12.88 19.65
C GLY A 129 0.81 11.95 18.75
N MET A 130 0.23 10.89 19.31
CA MET A 130 -0.59 9.94 18.56
C MET A 130 -2.03 10.43 18.47
N VAL A 131 -2.64 10.23 17.30
CA VAL A 131 -4.07 10.45 17.04
C VAL A 131 -4.63 9.20 16.37
N HIS A 132 -5.92 8.93 16.51
CA HIS A 132 -6.54 7.82 15.78
C HIS A 132 -6.37 8.02 14.26
N ALA A 133 -6.21 6.93 13.51
CA ALA A 133 -6.22 7.01 12.06
C ALA A 133 -7.59 7.50 11.56
N PRO A 134 -7.70 8.31 10.49
CA PRO A 134 -9.00 8.66 9.93
C PRO A 134 -9.74 7.42 9.34
N PHE A 135 -10.97 7.18 9.79
CA PHE A 135 -11.81 6.04 9.36
C PHE A 135 -13.28 6.46 9.20
N ALA A 136 -14.06 5.72 8.39
CA ALA A 136 -15.51 5.89 8.43
C ALA A 136 -16.09 5.06 9.57
N LEU A 137 -17.03 5.62 10.32
CA LEU A 137 -17.59 5.01 11.52
C LEU A 137 -18.27 3.66 11.23
N LEU A 138 -18.91 3.55 10.07
CA LEU A 138 -19.64 2.37 9.63
C LEU A 138 -19.14 1.89 8.26
N PRO A 139 -19.23 0.57 7.99
CA PRO A 139 -18.83 0.01 6.70
C PRO A 139 -19.79 0.41 5.58
N ILE A 140 -19.29 0.52 4.35
CA ILE A 140 -20.04 0.91 3.15
C ILE A 140 -20.43 -0.34 2.35
N PRO A 141 -21.68 -0.45 1.87
CA PRO A 141 -22.09 -1.54 1.00
C PRO A 141 -21.23 -1.68 -0.26
N PHE A 142 -20.80 -2.90 -0.56
CA PHE A 142 -20.10 -3.25 -1.79
C PHE A 142 -20.63 -4.59 -2.32
N PRO A 143 -20.93 -4.71 -3.63
CA PRO A 143 -21.49 -5.96 -4.17
C PRO A 143 -20.53 -7.15 -4.01
N GLU A 144 -21.03 -8.27 -3.50
CA GLU A 144 -20.20 -9.46 -3.27
C GLU A 144 -19.65 -10.05 -4.58
N THR A 145 -20.41 -9.94 -5.68
CA THR A 145 -19.96 -10.40 -7.01
C THR A 145 -18.71 -9.68 -7.48
N HIS A 146 -18.67 -8.35 -7.33
CA HIS A 146 -17.48 -7.54 -7.66
C HIS A 146 -16.36 -7.75 -6.65
N TRP A 147 -16.67 -7.98 -5.38
CA TRP A 147 -15.67 -8.36 -4.38
C TRP A 147 -14.95 -9.66 -4.77
N LYS A 148 -15.71 -10.70 -5.13
CA LYS A 148 -15.17 -11.98 -5.59
C LYS A 148 -14.34 -11.80 -6.86
N GLN A 149 -14.83 -11.03 -7.83
CA GLN A 149 -14.06 -10.67 -9.03
C GLN A 149 -12.70 -10.05 -8.67
N ALA A 150 -12.65 -9.10 -7.73
CA ALA A 150 -11.41 -8.44 -7.31
C ALA A 150 -10.44 -9.44 -6.65
N CYS A 151 -10.95 -10.36 -5.83
CA CYS A 151 -10.15 -11.40 -5.19
C CYS A 151 -9.61 -12.43 -6.20
N GLU A 152 -10.43 -12.85 -7.15
CA GLU A 152 -10.08 -13.82 -8.19
C GLU A 152 -8.92 -13.34 -9.09
N VAL A 153 -8.85 -12.04 -9.38
CA VAL A 153 -7.80 -11.49 -10.24
C VAL A 153 -6.49 -11.21 -9.51
N ALA A 154 -6.47 -11.18 -8.18
CA ALA A 154 -5.25 -10.89 -7.40
C ALA A 154 -4.08 -11.85 -7.71
N PRO A 155 -4.24 -13.19 -7.65
CA PRO A 155 -3.15 -14.11 -8.00
C PRO A 155 -2.75 -14.06 -9.48
N ILE A 156 -3.66 -13.63 -10.36
CA ILE A 156 -3.40 -13.44 -11.78
C ILE A 156 -2.51 -12.19 -11.99
N PHE A 157 -2.82 -11.09 -11.30
CA PHE A 157 -2.00 -9.88 -11.31
C PHE A 157 -0.61 -10.11 -10.72
N ASN A 158 -0.50 -10.90 -9.64
CA ASN A 158 0.78 -11.27 -9.05
C ASN A 158 1.69 -11.96 -10.08
N GLU A 159 1.18 -12.98 -10.78
CA GLU A 159 1.92 -13.69 -11.82
C GLU A 159 2.21 -12.79 -13.03
N LEU A 160 1.27 -11.92 -13.42
CA LEU A 160 1.51 -10.94 -14.49
C LEU A 160 2.67 -10.00 -14.15
N VAL A 161 2.71 -9.46 -12.93
CA VAL A 161 3.80 -8.58 -12.48
C VAL A 161 5.13 -9.32 -12.50
N ASP A 162 5.21 -10.56 -12.01
CA ASP A 162 6.45 -11.37 -12.09
C ASP A 162 6.90 -11.52 -13.55
N ARG A 163 6.01 -11.96 -14.44
CA ARG A 163 6.36 -12.21 -15.84
C ARG A 163 6.74 -10.94 -16.61
N VAL A 164 6.06 -9.81 -16.34
CA VAL A 164 6.43 -8.50 -16.91
C VAL A 164 7.79 -8.05 -16.40
N SER A 165 8.11 -8.29 -15.13
CA SER A 165 9.40 -7.92 -14.53
C SER A 165 10.60 -8.63 -15.17
N LEU A 166 10.37 -9.81 -15.79
CA LEU A 166 11.39 -10.60 -16.46
C LEU A 166 11.65 -10.13 -17.91
N ASP A 167 10.70 -9.44 -18.55
CA ASP A 167 10.87 -8.91 -19.90
C ASP A 167 11.54 -7.52 -19.85
N ALA A 168 12.86 -7.54 -19.64
CA ALA A 168 13.67 -6.34 -19.55
C ALA A 168 13.56 -5.43 -20.78
N LYS A 169 13.41 -6.04 -21.97
CA LYS A 169 13.27 -5.30 -23.22
C LYS A 169 11.93 -4.58 -23.26
N PHE A 170 10.84 -5.24 -22.87
CA PHE A 170 9.54 -4.59 -22.76
C PHE A 170 9.59 -3.39 -21.81
N LEU A 171 10.15 -3.54 -20.61
CA LEU A 171 10.25 -2.44 -19.65
C LEU A 171 11.05 -1.25 -20.21
N GLN A 172 12.22 -1.51 -20.80
CA GLN A 172 13.09 -0.47 -21.37
C GLN A 172 12.45 0.21 -22.59
N ASP A 173 11.88 -0.57 -23.51
CA ASP A 173 11.26 -0.04 -24.74
C ASP A 173 10.01 0.79 -24.40
N SER A 174 9.12 0.27 -23.54
CA SER A 174 7.88 0.93 -23.13
C SER A 174 8.10 2.24 -22.37
N LEU A 175 9.19 2.35 -21.61
CA LEU A 175 9.53 3.53 -20.82
C LEU A 175 10.60 4.41 -21.48
N SER A 176 11.05 4.09 -22.70
CA SER A 176 12.13 4.81 -23.39
C SER A 176 11.85 6.30 -23.63
N ARG A 177 10.61 6.65 -24.01
CA ARG A 177 10.19 8.06 -24.13
C ARG A 177 10.04 8.71 -22.76
N THR A 178 9.45 7.99 -21.80
CA THR A 178 9.28 8.44 -20.42
C THR A 178 10.62 8.76 -19.76
N LYS A 179 11.68 7.99 -20.04
CA LYS A 179 13.05 8.24 -19.57
C LYS A 179 13.53 9.67 -19.89
N LYS A 180 13.18 10.21 -21.05
CA LYS A 180 13.59 11.56 -21.46
C LYS A 180 12.75 12.65 -20.80
N ALA A 181 11.49 12.35 -20.48
CA ALA A 181 10.53 13.30 -19.95
C ALA A 181 10.49 13.35 -18.41
N ASP A 182 10.92 12.29 -17.73
CA ASP A 182 10.84 12.16 -16.28
C ASP A 182 12.17 11.72 -15.66
N GLY A 183 12.83 12.65 -14.96
CA GLY A 183 14.13 12.42 -14.32
C GLY A 183 14.10 11.30 -13.26
N PHE A 184 12.98 11.13 -12.56
CA PHE A 184 12.84 10.07 -11.56
C PHE A 184 12.80 8.68 -12.20
N THR A 185 11.89 8.48 -13.16
CA THR A 185 11.80 7.21 -13.92
C THR A 185 13.11 6.94 -14.68
N SER A 186 13.80 7.97 -15.19
CA SER A 186 15.11 7.80 -15.81
C SER A 186 16.11 7.13 -14.89
N ARG A 187 16.20 7.59 -13.64
CA ARG A 187 17.14 7.04 -12.65
C ARG A 187 16.78 5.61 -12.24
N LEU A 188 15.49 5.29 -12.16
CA LEU A 188 15.04 3.89 -11.96
C LEU A 188 15.45 3.00 -13.13
N LEU A 189 15.29 3.46 -14.37
CA LEU A 189 15.74 2.75 -15.57
C LEU A 189 17.26 2.59 -15.63
N ASP A 190 18.02 3.59 -15.16
CA ASP A 190 19.49 3.50 -15.11
C ASP A 190 19.95 2.39 -14.14
N ILE A 191 19.30 2.25 -12.99
CA ILE A 191 19.56 1.13 -12.06
C ILE A 191 19.20 -0.20 -12.71
N HIS A 192 18.03 -0.28 -13.35
CA HIS A 192 17.62 -1.48 -14.06
C HIS A 192 18.61 -1.86 -15.18
N SER A 193 19.07 -0.89 -15.99
CA SER A 193 20.11 -1.10 -17.01
C SER A 193 21.39 -1.68 -16.41
N LYS A 194 21.87 -1.15 -15.28
CA LYS A 194 23.04 -1.68 -14.58
C LYS A 194 22.84 -3.12 -14.12
N MET A 195 21.63 -3.50 -13.68
CA MET A 195 21.33 -4.89 -13.29
C MET A 195 21.40 -5.84 -14.49
N LEU A 196 20.99 -5.37 -15.67
CA LEU A 196 21.11 -6.13 -16.92
C LEU A 196 22.57 -6.26 -17.37
N GLU A 197 23.36 -5.19 -17.26
CA GLU A 197 24.80 -5.19 -17.62
C GLU A 197 25.60 -6.23 -16.81
N ILE A 198 25.33 -6.34 -15.51
CA ILE A 198 25.95 -7.35 -14.64
C ILE A 198 25.28 -8.72 -14.74
N ASN A 199 24.28 -8.88 -15.61
CA ASN A 199 23.47 -10.09 -15.78
C ASN A 199 22.94 -10.64 -14.45
N LYS A 200 22.47 -9.74 -13.57
CA LYS A 200 21.95 -10.12 -12.27
C LYS A 200 20.75 -11.06 -12.45
N ARG A 201 20.79 -12.20 -11.77
CA ARG A 201 19.66 -13.14 -11.71
C ARG A 201 19.05 -13.12 -10.32
N GLU A 202 17.76 -12.84 -10.25
CA GLU A 202 16.99 -12.93 -9.01
C GLU A 202 16.23 -14.25 -8.99
N GLU A 203 16.84 -15.28 -8.38
CA GLU A 203 16.22 -16.59 -8.27
C GLU A 203 15.03 -16.56 -7.33
N ILE A 204 15.14 -15.83 -6.21
CA ILE A 204 14.06 -15.63 -5.24
C ILE A 204 13.46 -14.25 -5.46
N ARG A 205 12.17 -14.19 -5.79
CA ARG A 205 11.45 -12.95 -6.08
C ARG A 205 10.21 -12.83 -5.20
N LEU A 206 10.10 -11.69 -4.51
CA LEU A 206 9.04 -11.39 -3.55
C LEU A 206 8.27 -10.15 -4.02
N GLY A 207 6.95 -10.28 -4.09
CA GLY A 207 6.03 -9.20 -4.40
C GLY A 207 4.97 -9.05 -3.32
N LEU A 208 4.88 -7.86 -2.73
CA LEU A 208 3.78 -7.47 -1.85
C LEU A 208 3.02 -6.33 -2.51
N HIS A 209 1.88 -6.65 -3.11
CA HIS A 209 1.16 -5.79 -4.03
C HIS A 209 -0.16 -5.31 -3.46
N ARG A 210 -0.69 -4.22 -4.02
CA ARG A 210 -2.11 -3.85 -3.88
C ARG A 210 -2.68 -3.39 -5.22
N SER A 211 -3.69 -4.10 -5.70
CA SER A 211 -4.44 -3.71 -6.89
C SER A 211 -5.67 -2.94 -6.46
N ASP A 212 -5.81 -1.70 -6.94
CA ASP A 212 -6.86 -0.78 -6.51
C ASP A 212 -7.94 -0.66 -7.58
N TYR A 213 -9.22 -0.61 -7.17
CA TYR A 213 -10.39 -0.69 -8.04
C TYR A 213 -11.49 0.29 -7.65
N MET A 214 -12.25 0.75 -8.64
CA MET A 214 -13.53 1.43 -8.44
C MET A 214 -14.64 0.71 -9.22
N LEU A 215 -15.83 0.66 -8.64
CA LEU A 215 -17.02 0.15 -9.32
C LEU A 215 -17.72 1.29 -10.06
N ASP A 216 -17.64 1.29 -11.38
CA ASP A 216 -18.26 2.34 -12.20
C ASP A 216 -19.79 2.27 -12.16
N LYS A 217 -20.44 3.39 -11.85
CA LYS A 217 -21.90 3.45 -11.65
C LYS A 217 -22.69 3.15 -12.92
N GLN A 218 -22.20 3.60 -14.08
CA GLN A 218 -22.93 3.49 -15.35
C GLN A 218 -22.77 2.11 -15.95
N THR A 219 -21.52 1.64 -16.09
CA THR A 219 -21.21 0.36 -16.72
C THR A 219 -21.37 -0.83 -15.79
N LYS A 220 -21.43 -0.60 -14.47
CA LYS A 220 -21.42 -1.65 -13.42
C LYS A 220 -20.19 -2.56 -13.50
N LEU A 221 -19.09 -2.06 -14.09
CA LEU A 221 -17.83 -2.78 -14.18
C LEU A 221 -16.92 -2.41 -13.00
N LEU A 222 -16.26 -3.42 -12.44
CA LEU A 222 -15.14 -3.20 -11.53
C LEU A 222 -13.90 -2.89 -12.37
N LEU A 223 -13.41 -1.66 -12.27
CA LEU A 223 -12.30 -1.18 -13.09
C LEU A 223 -11.09 -0.84 -12.21
N GLN A 224 -9.92 -1.34 -12.61
CA GLN A 224 -8.65 -1.14 -11.93
C GLN A 224 -8.19 0.30 -12.10
N ILE A 225 -7.90 0.96 -10.98
CA ILE A 225 -7.33 2.30 -10.88
C ILE A 225 -5.84 2.27 -11.14
N GLU A 226 -5.12 1.38 -10.43
CA GLU A 226 -3.67 1.22 -10.50
C GLU A 226 -3.24 -0.10 -9.86
N MET A 227 -1.98 -0.48 -10.12
CA MET A 227 -1.30 -1.61 -9.48
C MET A 227 -0.13 -1.08 -8.67
N ASN A 228 -0.19 -1.20 -7.34
CA ASN A 228 0.88 -0.77 -6.45
C ASN A 228 1.85 -1.94 -6.25
N THR A 229 3.07 -1.82 -6.79
CA THR A 229 4.11 -2.86 -6.65
C THR A 229 5.17 -2.51 -5.61
N ILE A 230 5.24 -1.25 -5.16
CA ILE A 230 6.16 -0.76 -4.12
C ILE A 230 5.38 -0.13 -2.96
N ALA A 231 5.86 -0.36 -1.73
CA ALA A 231 5.38 0.30 -0.50
C ALA A 231 3.84 0.31 -0.34
N ALA A 232 3.19 -0.81 -0.69
CA ALA A 232 1.76 -1.00 -0.55
C ALA A 232 1.31 -0.84 0.91
N SER A 233 0.88 0.38 1.25
CA SER A 233 0.56 0.80 2.61
C SER A 233 -0.79 0.26 3.11
N PHE A 234 -1.03 0.46 4.41
CA PHE A 234 -2.28 0.20 5.15
C PHE A 234 -2.64 -1.26 5.46
N CYS A 235 -1.82 -2.28 5.11
CA CYS A 235 -2.13 -3.66 5.50
C CYS A 235 -2.31 -3.86 7.02
N GLY A 236 -1.55 -3.13 7.85
CA GLY A 236 -1.72 -3.09 9.31
C GLY A 236 -3.02 -2.44 9.76
N LEU A 237 -3.27 -1.20 9.32
CA LEU A 237 -4.42 -0.42 9.77
C LEU A 237 -5.75 -0.96 9.20
N SER A 238 -5.76 -1.51 7.99
CA SER A 238 -6.98 -2.06 7.39
C SER A 238 -7.47 -3.32 8.10
N SER A 239 -6.57 -4.15 8.64
CA SER A 239 -6.94 -5.26 9.52
C SER A 239 -7.63 -4.77 10.80
N ARG A 240 -7.11 -3.72 11.44
CA ARG A 240 -7.72 -3.13 12.65
C ARG A 240 -9.08 -2.49 12.38
N ILE A 241 -9.26 -1.85 11.23
CA ILE A 241 -10.58 -1.31 10.88
C ILE A 241 -11.60 -2.42 10.67
N SER A 242 -11.17 -3.56 10.10
CA SER A 242 -12.01 -4.75 9.99
C SER A 242 -12.55 -5.22 11.33
N GLU A 243 -11.69 -5.25 12.34
CA GLU A 243 -12.04 -5.62 13.71
C GLU A 243 -12.92 -4.56 14.38
N LEU A 244 -12.61 -3.27 14.21
CA LEU A 244 -13.41 -2.16 14.75
C LEU A 244 -14.86 -2.22 14.27
N HIS A 245 -15.07 -2.32 12.94
CA HIS A 245 -16.43 -2.35 12.39
C HIS A 245 -17.17 -3.60 12.83
N ARG A 246 -16.52 -4.76 12.93
CA ARG A 246 -17.15 -5.96 13.47
C ARG A 246 -17.59 -5.74 14.93
N SER A 247 -16.72 -5.19 15.77
CA SER A 247 -17.04 -4.90 17.17
C SER A 247 -18.21 -3.90 17.32
N LEU A 248 -18.26 -2.86 16.48
CA LEU A 248 -19.40 -1.93 16.45
C LEU A 248 -20.68 -2.64 15.99
N LEU A 249 -20.61 -3.49 14.96
CA LEU A 249 -21.77 -4.23 14.46
C LEU A 249 -22.21 -5.35 15.40
N ASP A 250 -21.33 -5.94 16.20
CA ASP A 250 -21.73 -6.89 17.25
C ASP A 250 -22.51 -6.18 18.36
N SER A 251 -22.18 -4.91 18.63
CA SER A 251 -22.81 -4.10 19.67
C SER A 251 -24.10 -3.41 19.21
N TYR A 252 -24.15 -2.97 17.96
CA TYR A 252 -25.20 -2.11 17.41
C TYR A 252 -25.89 -2.66 16.16
N GLY A 253 -25.47 -3.82 15.67
CA GLY A 253 -25.93 -4.39 14.40
C GLY A 253 -27.42 -4.64 14.35
N GLU A 254 -28.04 -5.09 15.44
CA GLU A 254 -29.50 -5.27 15.51
C GLU A 254 -30.26 -3.94 15.32
N LEU A 255 -29.79 -2.87 15.96
CA LEU A 255 -30.38 -1.52 15.84
C LEU A 255 -30.16 -0.94 14.45
N LEU A 256 -29.00 -1.22 13.85
CA LEU A 256 -28.62 -0.75 12.52
C LEU A 256 -29.10 -1.69 11.40
N GLN A 257 -29.70 -2.84 11.71
CA GLN A 257 -30.02 -3.88 10.72
C GLN A 257 -28.80 -4.30 9.87
N LEU A 258 -27.64 -4.37 10.51
CA LEU A 258 -26.37 -4.76 9.92
C LEU A 258 -25.81 -5.99 10.65
N ASN A 259 -25.20 -6.91 9.89
CA ASN A 259 -24.59 -8.12 10.44
C ASN A 259 -23.06 -8.02 10.27
N SER A 260 -22.32 -8.22 11.37
CA SER A 260 -20.86 -8.23 11.41
C SER A 260 -20.23 -9.30 10.51
N GLU A 261 -20.91 -10.43 10.27
CA GLU A 261 -20.47 -11.50 9.35
C GLU A 261 -20.38 -11.02 7.88
N ARG A 262 -21.09 -9.94 7.53
CA ARG A 262 -21.02 -9.33 6.19
C ARG A 262 -19.75 -8.51 5.97
N VAL A 263 -19.00 -8.23 7.03
CA VAL A 263 -17.67 -7.63 6.97
C VAL A 263 -16.64 -8.74 6.74
N PRO A 264 -15.96 -8.80 5.57
CA PRO A 264 -14.95 -9.81 5.30
C PRO A 264 -13.80 -9.75 6.31
N GLY A 265 -13.26 -10.91 6.69
CA GLY A 265 -12.07 -10.97 7.54
C GLY A 265 -10.86 -10.41 6.81
N ASN A 266 -9.91 -9.84 7.54
CA ASN A 266 -8.77 -9.14 6.94
C ASN A 266 -7.43 -9.57 7.56
N THR A 267 -6.77 -10.52 6.90
CA THR A 267 -5.48 -11.11 7.30
C THR A 267 -4.27 -10.44 6.61
N ALA A 268 -4.43 -9.22 6.10
CA ALA A 268 -3.41 -8.56 5.28
C ALA A 268 -2.06 -8.41 5.99
N VAL A 269 -2.08 -7.93 7.24
CA VAL A 269 -0.84 -7.74 8.00
C VAL A 269 -0.10 -9.07 8.28
N SER A 270 -0.84 -10.11 8.65
CA SER A 270 -0.24 -11.41 8.98
C SER A 270 0.27 -12.14 7.74
N GLN A 271 -0.44 -12.07 6.61
CA GLN A 271 0.01 -12.69 5.36
C GLN A 271 1.21 -11.97 4.74
N PHE A 272 1.29 -10.63 4.84
CA PHE A 272 2.50 -9.90 4.43
C PHE A 272 3.70 -10.26 5.31
N ALA A 273 3.51 -10.39 6.63
CA ALA A 273 4.57 -10.83 7.53
C ALA A 273 5.02 -12.27 7.24
N ASP A 274 4.08 -13.19 6.98
CA ASP A 274 4.37 -14.58 6.60
C ASP A 274 5.13 -14.66 5.27
N ALA A 275 4.76 -13.85 4.27
CA ALA A 275 5.48 -13.80 3.00
C ALA A 275 6.92 -13.28 3.16
N LEU A 276 7.15 -12.27 4.00
CA LEU A 276 8.50 -11.79 4.35
C LEU A 276 9.30 -12.87 5.08
N ALA A 277 8.68 -13.58 6.02
CA ALA A 277 9.31 -14.67 6.78
C ALA A 277 9.68 -15.86 5.89
N LYS A 278 8.80 -16.25 4.96
CA LYS A 278 9.06 -17.29 3.96
C LYS A 278 10.17 -16.88 3.01
N ALA A 279 10.20 -15.63 2.54
CA ALA A 279 11.30 -15.14 1.70
C ALA A 279 12.64 -15.17 2.44
N TRP A 280 12.67 -14.74 3.71
CA TRP A 280 13.85 -14.85 4.57
C TRP A 280 14.30 -16.31 4.76
N THR A 281 13.35 -17.24 4.89
CA THR A 281 13.62 -18.68 4.99
C THR A 281 14.23 -19.23 3.70
N GLU A 282 13.71 -18.82 2.54
CA GLU A 282 14.25 -19.22 1.23
C GLU A 282 15.67 -18.65 0.98
N TYR A 283 15.98 -17.46 1.52
CA TYR A 283 17.34 -16.92 1.52
C TYR A 283 18.32 -17.79 2.35
N ASN A 284 17.80 -18.49 3.36
CA ASN A 284 18.50 -19.53 4.11
C ASN A 284 19.79 -19.07 4.83
N ASN A 285 19.73 -17.91 5.47
CA ASN A 285 20.77 -17.45 6.40
C ASN A 285 20.16 -17.07 7.75
N PRO A 286 20.25 -17.93 8.79
CA PRO A 286 19.56 -17.71 10.06
C PRO A 286 20.07 -16.51 10.85
N ARG A 287 21.29 -16.02 10.54
CA ARG A 287 21.90 -14.85 11.17
C ARG A 287 21.54 -13.54 10.48
N SER A 288 20.86 -13.58 9.33
CA SER A 288 20.49 -12.39 8.58
C SER A 288 19.22 -11.73 9.13
N ALA A 289 19.01 -10.46 8.77
CA ALA A 289 17.86 -9.65 9.15
C ALA A 289 17.02 -9.24 7.93
N VAL A 290 15.82 -8.73 8.23
CA VAL A 290 14.99 -8.01 7.26
C VAL A 290 15.27 -6.51 7.40
N LEU A 291 15.74 -5.86 6.33
CA LEU A 291 15.90 -4.42 6.26
C LEU A 291 14.61 -3.79 5.76
N VAL A 292 14.01 -2.89 6.54
CA VAL A 292 12.86 -2.09 6.14
C VAL A 292 13.35 -0.69 5.78
N VAL A 293 13.23 -0.33 4.51
CA VAL A 293 13.67 0.98 4.01
C VAL A 293 12.55 1.98 4.23
N VAL A 294 12.79 3.02 5.04
CA VAL A 294 11.75 3.96 5.51
C VAL A 294 12.02 5.38 5.02
N GLN A 295 11.02 6.26 5.12
CA GLN A 295 11.22 7.70 4.90
C GLN A 295 11.86 8.33 6.13
N VAL A 296 12.52 9.48 5.94
CA VAL A 296 12.99 10.31 7.07
C VAL A 296 11.79 10.65 7.94
N GLY A 297 11.94 10.47 9.25
CA GLY A 297 10.84 10.60 10.18
C GLY A 297 10.32 9.25 10.65
N GLU A 298 10.13 8.21 9.83
CA GLU A 298 9.47 6.97 10.28
C GLU A 298 10.39 5.96 11.01
N HIS A 299 11.20 6.46 11.95
CA HIS A 299 12.14 5.66 12.72
C HIS A 299 11.43 4.91 13.86
N THR A 300 11.63 3.59 13.94
CA THR A 300 11.33 2.84 15.15
C THR A 300 12.50 1.91 15.45
N HIS A 301 12.79 1.68 16.73
CA HIS A 301 13.81 0.74 17.18
C HIS A 301 13.11 -0.38 17.96
N ASN A 302 12.98 -1.57 17.35
CA ASN A 302 13.13 -2.90 17.98
C ASN A 302 12.49 -4.03 17.16
N ILE A 303 13.07 -5.23 17.35
CA ILE A 303 12.71 -6.57 16.86
C ILE A 303 13.23 -6.92 15.47
N ARG A 304 14.34 -7.68 15.40
CA ARG A 304 14.97 -8.49 14.29
C ARG A 304 14.98 -7.91 12.85
N SER A 305 14.38 -6.77 12.67
CA SER A 305 14.23 -5.99 11.46
C SER A 305 14.90 -4.65 11.72
N LEU A 306 15.73 -4.24 10.77
CA LEU A 306 16.44 -2.97 10.82
C LEU A 306 15.63 -1.96 10.02
N ARG A 307 15.38 -0.79 10.59
CA ARG A 307 14.72 0.31 9.88
C ARG A 307 15.76 1.37 9.59
N LYS A 308 16.02 1.63 8.32
CA LYS A 308 17.00 2.63 7.88
C LYS A 308 16.43 3.42 6.71
N THR A 309 16.77 4.69 6.66
CA THR A 309 16.55 5.56 5.52
C THR A 309 17.55 5.22 4.41
N LEU A 310 17.29 5.69 3.18
CA LEU A 310 18.23 5.51 2.08
C LEU A 310 19.59 6.18 2.36
N GLY A 311 19.61 7.34 3.03
CA GLY A 311 20.85 8.02 3.39
C GLY A 311 21.68 7.25 4.43
N GLU A 312 21.04 6.67 5.45
CA GLU A 312 21.72 5.81 6.43
C GLU A 312 22.29 4.54 5.77
N ILE A 313 21.58 3.97 4.79
CA ILE A 313 22.06 2.79 4.04
C ILE A 313 23.28 3.13 3.17
N ASP A 314 23.37 4.33 2.57
CA ASP A 314 24.58 4.75 1.85
C ASP A 314 25.77 4.92 2.80
N ALA A 315 25.52 5.40 4.02
CA ALA A 315 26.56 5.66 5.02
C ALA A 315 27.09 4.37 5.70
N GLU A 316 26.22 3.39 5.94
CA GLU A 316 26.50 2.21 6.77
C GLU A 316 26.47 0.89 5.99
N GLY A 317 26.00 0.92 4.74
CA GLY A 317 25.82 -0.26 3.91
C GLY A 317 27.06 -0.61 3.11
N GLU A 318 27.42 -1.89 3.11
CA GLU A 318 28.52 -2.43 2.31
C GLU A 318 28.14 -3.76 1.64
N LEU A 319 28.71 -3.98 0.45
CA LEU A 319 28.62 -5.27 -0.25
C LEU A 319 29.88 -6.08 0.03
N GLN A 320 29.68 -7.29 0.53
CA GLN A 320 30.73 -8.29 0.70
C GLN A 320 31.09 -8.92 -0.66
N ALA A 321 32.24 -9.59 -0.72
CA ALA A 321 32.75 -10.19 -1.95
C ALA A 321 31.83 -11.30 -2.52
N ASP A 322 31.02 -11.93 -1.67
CA ASP A 322 30.00 -12.93 -2.04
C ASP A 322 28.68 -12.29 -2.51
N GLY A 323 28.57 -10.96 -2.50
CA GLY A 323 27.38 -10.20 -2.85
C GLY A 323 26.42 -9.95 -1.68
N SER A 324 26.72 -10.45 -0.47
CA SER A 324 25.90 -10.21 0.72
C SER A 324 25.90 -8.72 1.10
N LEU A 325 24.73 -8.17 1.40
CA LEU A 325 24.58 -6.82 1.96
C LEU A 325 24.75 -6.87 3.47
N ILE A 326 25.65 -6.05 4.00
CA ILE A 326 25.78 -5.77 5.43
C ILE A 326 25.36 -4.32 5.66
N VAL A 327 24.50 -4.08 6.64
CA VAL A 327 24.14 -2.72 7.09
C VAL A 327 24.29 -2.72 8.60
N ASP A 328 25.05 -1.78 9.15
CA ASP A 328 25.25 -1.65 10.60
C ASP A 328 25.78 -2.97 11.23
N GLY A 329 26.75 -3.61 10.54
CA GLY A 329 27.34 -4.89 10.95
C GLY A 329 26.43 -6.12 10.82
N GLN A 330 25.21 -5.96 10.31
CA GLN A 330 24.20 -7.01 10.23
C GLN A 330 23.97 -7.44 8.77
N ALA A 331 24.07 -8.75 8.50
CA ALA A 331 23.76 -9.30 7.19
C ALA A 331 22.26 -9.20 6.88
N ILE A 332 21.91 -8.82 5.65
CA ILE A 332 20.54 -8.59 5.20
C ILE A 332 20.11 -9.65 4.20
N ALA A 333 18.98 -10.32 4.46
CA ALA A 333 18.38 -11.30 3.55
C ALA A 333 17.23 -10.74 2.72
N VAL A 334 16.43 -9.85 3.29
CA VAL A 334 15.25 -9.28 2.64
C VAL A 334 15.25 -7.77 2.83
N ILE A 335 14.97 -7.02 1.76
CA ILE A 335 14.86 -5.57 1.74
C ILE A 335 13.40 -5.22 1.43
N TYR A 336 12.68 -4.72 2.42
CA TYR A 336 11.28 -4.33 2.31
C TYR A 336 11.15 -2.82 2.19
N PHE A 337 10.76 -2.34 1.02
CA PHE A 337 10.63 -0.91 0.76
C PHE A 337 9.31 -0.35 1.32
N ARG A 338 9.43 0.60 2.23
CA ARG A 338 8.38 1.53 2.68
C ARG A 338 8.67 2.98 2.27
N SER A 339 9.71 3.20 1.49
CA SER A 339 10.09 4.45 0.82
C SER A 339 10.70 4.16 -0.55
N GLY A 340 11.25 5.18 -1.22
CA GLY A 340 11.94 5.08 -2.50
C GLY A 340 11.02 5.09 -3.71
N TYR A 341 9.73 5.44 -3.53
CA TYR A 341 8.71 5.52 -4.59
C TYR A 341 8.37 6.95 -5.02
N THR A 342 8.95 7.95 -4.35
CA THR A 342 8.81 9.37 -4.70
C THR A 342 10.18 10.02 -4.87
N PRO A 343 10.33 11.03 -5.76
CA PRO A 343 11.57 11.80 -5.89
C PRO A 343 12.02 12.45 -4.57
N ASN A 344 11.08 12.74 -3.66
CA ASN A 344 11.38 13.36 -2.38
C ASN A 344 12.20 12.45 -1.44
N ASP A 345 12.20 11.14 -1.68
CA ASP A 345 13.05 10.18 -0.97
C ASP A 345 14.49 10.18 -1.48
N TYR A 346 14.80 10.97 -2.51
CA TYR A 346 16.10 11.08 -3.16
C TYR A 346 16.60 12.54 -3.21
N PRO A 347 16.78 13.20 -2.06
CA PRO A 347 17.26 14.58 -2.03
C PRO A 347 18.68 14.73 -2.59
N THR A 348 19.50 13.68 -2.55
CA THR A 348 20.89 13.69 -3.02
C THR A 348 21.27 12.43 -3.82
N GLU A 349 22.52 12.36 -4.29
CA GLU A 349 23.05 11.14 -4.92
C GLU A 349 23.28 9.99 -3.92
N SER A 350 23.30 10.28 -2.62
CA SER A 350 23.45 9.29 -1.56
C SER A 350 22.35 8.24 -1.62
N GLU A 351 21.09 8.68 -1.73
CA GLU A 351 19.96 7.77 -1.74
C GLU A 351 19.90 6.92 -3.02
N TRP A 352 20.36 7.47 -4.15
CA TRP A 352 20.49 6.72 -5.39
C TRP A 352 21.61 5.66 -5.33
N ARG A 353 22.74 5.97 -4.68
CA ARG A 353 23.81 5.01 -4.44
C ARG A 353 23.34 3.89 -3.52
N ALA A 354 22.65 4.20 -2.42
CA ALA A 354 22.03 3.20 -1.55
C ALA A 354 21.06 2.30 -2.31
N ARG A 355 20.18 2.88 -3.13
CA ARG A 355 19.24 2.10 -3.95
C ARG A 355 19.97 1.16 -4.91
N LEU A 356 21.03 1.63 -5.56
CA LEU A 356 21.85 0.81 -6.46
C LEU A 356 22.60 -0.30 -5.69
N LEU A 357 23.20 0.02 -4.54
CA LEU A 357 23.92 -0.92 -3.67
C LEU A 357 23.00 -2.09 -3.25
N MET A 358 21.80 -1.74 -2.77
CA MET A 358 20.78 -2.73 -2.41
C MET A 358 20.38 -3.59 -3.60
N GLU A 359 20.16 -2.98 -4.77
CA GLU A 359 19.78 -3.72 -5.97
C GLU A 359 20.91 -4.67 -6.42
N GLN A 360 22.18 -4.27 -6.27
CA GLN A 360 23.35 -5.11 -6.58
C GLN A 360 23.50 -6.30 -5.62
N SER A 361 23.04 -6.19 -4.37
CA SER A 361 23.15 -7.25 -3.36
C SER A 361 22.39 -8.53 -3.66
N SER A 362 22.83 -9.64 -3.06
CA SER A 362 22.12 -10.94 -3.09
C SER A 362 20.79 -10.93 -2.34
N ALA A 363 20.54 -9.94 -1.47
CA ALA A 363 19.30 -9.85 -0.70
C ALA A 363 18.05 -9.83 -1.61
N ILE A 364 16.94 -10.36 -1.12
CA ILE A 364 15.65 -10.38 -1.83
C ILE A 364 15.01 -9.00 -1.68
N LYS A 365 14.74 -8.31 -2.79
CA LYS A 365 14.08 -7.00 -2.73
C LYS A 365 12.57 -7.18 -2.83
N CYS A 366 11.84 -6.40 -2.04
CA CYS A 366 10.39 -6.31 -2.05
C CYS A 366 9.98 -4.83 -2.18
N PRO A 367 9.84 -4.31 -3.41
CA PRO A 367 10.12 -4.96 -4.69
C PRO A 367 11.55 -4.75 -5.20
N SER A 368 11.99 -5.59 -6.14
CA SER A 368 13.14 -5.30 -7.00
C SER A 368 12.89 -4.13 -7.95
N ILE A 369 13.94 -3.61 -8.60
CA ILE A 369 13.80 -2.49 -9.54
C ILE A 369 12.87 -2.83 -10.71
N SER A 370 12.88 -4.07 -11.20
CA SER A 370 12.01 -4.51 -12.29
C SER A 370 10.54 -4.55 -11.87
N TYR A 371 10.25 -5.05 -10.67
CA TYR A 371 8.90 -5.01 -10.09
C TYR A 371 8.41 -3.58 -9.85
N HIS A 372 9.29 -2.69 -9.40
CA HIS A 372 8.96 -1.26 -9.26
C HIS A 372 8.57 -0.67 -10.63
N LEU A 373 9.40 -0.86 -11.66
CA LEU A 373 9.09 -0.39 -13.03
C LEU A 373 7.79 -0.99 -13.58
N ALA A 374 7.50 -2.26 -13.30
CA ALA A 374 6.26 -2.94 -13.70
C ALA A 374 5.00 -2.30 -13.09
N GLY A 375 5.12 -1.60 -11.95
CA GLY A 375 4.01 -0.87 -11.31
C GLY A 375 3.75 0.52 -11.90
N THR A 376 4.59 1.01 -12.82
CA THR A 376 4.41 2.35 -13.40
C THR A 376 3.11 2.44 -14.20
N LYS A 377 2.48 3.62 -14.17
CA LYS A 377 1.25 3.90 -14.90
C LYS A 377 1.44 3.69 -16.41
N LYS A 378 2.64 3.98 -16.94
CA LYS A 378 2.97 3.72 -18.33
C LYS A 378 2.96 2.23 -18.66
N ILE A 379 3.49 1.35 -17.81
CA ILE A 379 3.40 -0.11 -18.04
C ILE A 379 1.95 -0.60 -17.94
N GLN A 380 1.16 -0.11 -16.97
CA GLN A 380 -0.28 -0.40 -16.89
C GLN A 380 -0.99 -0.05 -18.22
N GLN A 381 -0.68 1.11 -18.80
CA GLN A 381 -1.24 1.54 -20.08
C GLN A 381 -0.76 0.68 -21.25
N GLU A 382 0.51 0.30 -21.31
CA GLU A 382 1.04 -0.57 -22.35
C GLU A 382 0.43 -1.98 -22.30
N LEU A 383 0.21 -2.53 -21.11
CA LEU A 383 -0.47 -3.82 -20.91
C LEU A 383 -1.92 -3.82 -21.41
N ALA A 384 -2.58 -2.66 -21.44
CA ALA A 384 -3.94 -2.51 -21.96
C ALA A 384 -4.02 -2.53 -23.50
N LYS A 385 -2.89 -2.44 -24.21
CA LYS A 385 -2.88 -2.52 -25.67
C LYS A 385 -3.27 -3.92 -26.16
N PRO A 386 -3.94 -4.03 -27.33
CA PRO A 386 -4.28 -5.32 -27.92
C PRO A 386 -3.05 -6.23 -28.05
N ASN A 387 -3.22 -7.51 -27.74
CA ASN A 387 -2.22 -8.57 -27.85
C ASN A 387 -0.99 -8.47 -26.93
N VAL A 388 -0.92 -7.47 -26.03
CA VAL A 388 0.24 -7.34 -25.13
C VAL A 388 0.14 -8.30 -23.93
N LEU A 389 -1.05 -8.50 -23.35
CA LEU A 389 -1.24 -9.47 -22.26
C LEU A 389 -0.86 -10.91 -22.68
N GLU A 390 -1.17 -11.31 -23.91
CA GLU A 390 -0.85 -12.62 -24.48
C GLU A 390 0.65 -12.89 -24.57
N ARG A 391 1.51 -11.86 -24.49
CA ARG A 391 2.96 -12.06 -24.40
C ARG A 391 3.38 -12.61 -23.05
N PHE A 392 2.60 -12.33 -22.01
CA PHE A 392 2.94 -12.66 -20.63
C PHE A 392 2.08 -13.79 -20.08
N LEU A 393 0.84 -13.95 -20.54
CA LEU A 393 -0.08 -14.97 -20.04
C LEU A 393 -0.59 -15.84 -21.17
N ASP A 394 -0.65 -17.14 -20.92
CA ASP A 394 -1.14 -18.13 -21.88
C ASP A 394 -2.63 -18.48 -21.66
N ASN A 395 -3.09 -18.40 -20.40
CA ASN A 395 -4.45 -18.74 -20.03
C ASN A 395 -5.43 -17.66 -20.52
N LYS A 396 -6.22 -18.00 -21.53
CA LYS A 396 -7.21 -17.10 -22.14
C LYS A 396 -8.29 -16.64 -21.17
N GLU A 397 -8.65 -17.47 -20.19
CA GLU A 397 -9.64 -17.10 -19.18
C GLU A 397 -9.07 -16.04 -18.24
N ASP A 398 -7.83 -16.20 -17.81
CA ASP A 398 -7.14 -15.24 -16.95
C ASP A 398 -6.95 -13.90 -17.66
N ILE A 399 -6.55 -13.93 -18.93
CA ILE A 399 -6.45 -12.74 -19.78
C ILE A 399 -7.81 -12.04 -19.90
N ALA A 400 -8.91 -12.79 -20.09
CA ALA A 400 -10.25 -12.23 -20.18
C ALA A 400 -10.68 -11.58 -18.84
N LYS A 401 -10.37 -12.20 -17.70
CA LYS A 401 -10.64 -11.65 -16.36
C LYS A 401 -9.88 -10.33 -16.13
N LEU A 402 -8.59 -10.27 -16.48
CA LEU A 402 -7.80 -9.05 -16.38
C LEU A 402 -8.35 -7.93 -17.27
N ARG A 403 -8.62 -8.23 -18.55
CA ARG A 403 -9.18 -7.26 -19.50
C ARG A 403 -10.50 -6.67 -19.06
N LYS A 404 -11.37 -7.50 -18.45
CA LYS A 404 -12.66 -7.05 -17.90
C LYS A 404 -12.48 -5.97 -16.82
N CYS A 405 -11.32 -5.94 -16.18
CA CYS A 405 -10.99 -4.94 -15.15
C CYS A 405 -10.27 -3.70 -15.72
N PHE A 406 -9.87 -3.67 -16.99
CA PHE A 406 -9.15 -2.51 -17.54
C PHE A 406 -10.13 -1.40 -17.93
N ALA A 407 -9.90 -0.21 -17.37
CA ALA A 407 -10.52 1.01 -17.89
C ALA A 407 -9.87 1.41 -19.23
N GLY A 408 -10.44 2.40 -19.91
CA GLY A 408 -9.76 3.02 -21.05
C GLY A 408 -8.42 3.62 -20.64
N LEU A 409 -7.33 3.20 -21.29
CA LEU A 409 -5.95 3.58 -21.00
C LEU A 409 -5.23 3.93 -22.29
N TRP A 410 -4.73 5.16 -22.38
CA TRP A 410 -4.15 5.70 -23.61
C TRP A 410 -2.85 6.45 -23.34
N SER A 411 -1.96 6.37 -24.33
CA SER A 411 -0.72 7.14 -24.38
C SER A 411 -0.99 8.50 -25.04
N LEU A 412 -0.19 9.51 -24.72
CA LEU A 412 -0.32 10.88 -25.26
C LEU A 412 0.23 11.04 -26.69
N ASP A 413 0.32 9.97 -27.45
CA ASP A 413 0.56 9.95 -28.90
C ASP A 413 -0.69 9.62 -29.73
N ASP A 414 -1.81 9.28 -29.08
CA ASP A 414 -3.10 9.07 -29.74
C ASP A 414 -3.83 10.42 -29.92
N SER A 415 -3.69 11.01 -31.11
CA SER A 415 -4.26 12.32 -31.45
C SER A 415 -5.79 12.38 -31.32
N ASP A 416 -6.47 11.27 -31.56
CA ASP A 416 -7.93 11.20 -31.50
C ASP A 416 -8.39 11.25 -30.05
N ILE A 417 -7.71 10.52 -29.17
CA ILE A 417 -7.98 10.54 -27.73
C ILE A 417 -7.61 11.89 -27.11
N ILE A 418 -6.48 12.49 -27.50
CA ILE A 418 -6.09 13.83 -27.04
C ILE A 418 -7.17 14.86 -27.40
N SER A 419 -7.66 14.82 -28.64
CA SER A 419 -8.73 15.73 -29.09
C SER A 419 -10.01 15.56 -28.26
N LYS A 420 -10.41 14.32 -27.99
CA LYS A 420 -11.56 14.00 -27.11
C LYS A 420 -11.34 14.47 -25.67
N ALA A 421 -10.14 14.31 -25.13
CA ALA A 421 -9.80 14.75 -23.78
C ALA A 421 -9.74 16.28 -23.66
N ILE A 422 -9.36 17.00 -24.71
CA ILE A 422 -9.46 18.46 -24.77
C ILE A 422 -10.92 18.90 -24.85
N GLU A 423 -11.75 18.23 -25.65
CA GLU A 423 -13.16 18.58 -25.81
C GLU A 423 -13.97 18.32 -24.53
N ARG A 424 -13.77 17.14 -23.91
CA ARG A 424 -14.53 16.62 -22.77
C ARG A 424 -13.62 16.14 -21.63
N PRO A 425 -12.84 17.04 -21.02
CA PRO A 425 -11.80 16.67 -20.06
C PRO A 425 -12.34 16.05 -18.76
N GLU A 426 -13.61 16.27 -18.43
CA GLU A 426 -14.27 15.70 -17.27
C GLU A 426 -14.31 14.16 -17.29
N PHE A 427 -14.19 13.52 -18.45
CA PHE A 427 -14.18 12.06 -18.59
C PHE A 427 -12.78 11.44 -18.53
N PHE A 428 -11.74 12.25 -18.32
CA PHE A 428 -10.36 11.79 -18.31
C PHE A 428 -9.64 12.18 -17.02
N VAL A 429 -8.67 11.34 -16.67
CA VAL A 429 -7.67 11.62 -15.64
C VAL A 429 -6.31 11.51 -16.33
N MET A 430 -5.48 12.53 -16.17
CA MET A 430 -4.11 12.49 -16.66
C MET A 430 -3.16 12.17 -15.50
N LYS A 431 -2.38 11.10 -15.64
CA LYS A 431 -1.55 10.56 -14.56
C LYS A 431 -0.05 10.64 -14.91
N PRO A 432 0.80 11.27 -14.09
CA PRO A 432 2.24 11.18 -14.23
C PRO A 432 2.78 9.84 -13.71
N GLN A 433 4.05 9.55 -13.94
CA GLN A 433 4.74 8.38 -13.37
C GLN A 433 5.13 8.61 -11.90
N ARG A 434 4.13 8.72 -11.02
CA ARG A 434 4.30 8.91 -9.58
C ARG A 434 3.41 7.95 -8.80
N GLU A 435 3.86 7.63 -7.59
CA GLU A 435 3.12 6.84 -6.59
C GLU A 435 2.81 7.69 -5.36
N GLY A 436 1.89 7.22 -4.51
CA GLY A 436 1.58 7.86 -3.23
C GLY A 436 0.41 8.86 -3.23
N GLY A 437 -0.24 9.11 -4.37
CA GLY A 437 -1.39 10.01 -4.50
C GLY A 437 -1.01 11.51 -4.55
N GLY A 438 -1.95 12.38 -4.97
CA GLY A 438 -1.74 13.82 -5.04
C GLY A 438 -1.11 14.35 -6.33
N ASN A 439 -0.90 13.50 -7.33
CA ASN A 439 -0.15 13.84 -8.54
C ASN A 439 -1.03 13.90 -9.80
N ASN A 440 -2.30 13.50 -9.72
CA ASN A 440 -3.15 13.36 -10.90
C ASN A 440 -3.75 14.71 -11.30
N ILE A 441 -4.07 14.86 -12.59
CA ILE A 441 -4.66 16.05 -13.15
C ILE A 441 -6.07 15.71 -13.66
N TYR A 442 -7.05 16.56 -13.34
CA TYR A 442 -8.47 16.32 -13.56
C TYR A 442 -9.16 17.51 -14.23
N GLY A 443 -10.27 17.25 -14.92
CA GLY A 443 -11.18 18.29 -15.40
C GLY A 443 -10.49 19.37 -16.22
N LYS A 444 -10.78 20.65 -15.95
CA LYS A 444 -10.24 21.78 -16.72
C LYS A 444 -8.71 21.75 -16.85
N ASP A 445 -8.01 21.30 -15.82
CA ASP A 445 -6.55 21.24 -15.80
C ASP A 445 -5.99 20.20 -16.78
N VAL A 446 -6.73 19.13 -17.10
CA VAL A 446 -6.39 18.19 -18.16
C VAL A 446 -6.37 18.91 -19.51
N ARG A 447 -7.44 19.67 -19.81
CA ARG A 447 -7.54 20.44 -21.06
C ARG A 447 -6.39 21.45 -21.17
N GLU A 448 -6.14 22.21 -20.10
CA GLU A 448 -5.09 23.23 -20.08
C GLU A 448 -3.69 22.61 -20.26
N ALA A 449 -3.41 21.49 -19.60
CA ALA A 449 -2.14 20.80 -19.73
C ALA A 449 -1.93 20.24 -21.14
N LEU A 450 -2.95 19.61 -21.75
CA LEU A 450 -2.86 19.08 -23.12
C LEU A 450 -2.65 20.19 -24.15
N ILE A 451 -3.39 21.31 -24.05
CA ILE A 451 -3.21 22.47 -24.96
C ILE A 451 -1.81 23.07 -24.80
N ARG A 452 -1.30 23.16 -23.58
CA ARG A 452 0.05 23.66 -23.31
C ARG A 452 1.10 22.75 -23.97
N MET A 453 1.01 21.44 -23.78
CA MET A 453 1.93 20.46 -24.39
C MET A 453 1.91 20.54 -25.93
N GLN A 454 0.74 20.70 -26.55
CA GLN A 454 0.61 20.86 -28.00
C GLN A 454 1.31 22.13 -28.52
N LYS A 455 1.30 23.23 -27.75
CA LYS A 455 1.97 24.49 -28.12
C LYS A 455 3.48 24.43 -27.95
N GLU A 456 3.93 23.79 -26.87
CA GLU A 456 5.35 23.71 -26.53
C GLU A 456 6.10 22.73 -27.42
N GLY A 457 5.42 21.74 -28.02
CA GLY A 457 6.01 20.77 -28.96
C GLY A 457 7.10 19.90 -28.33
N THR A 458 7.11 19.77 -27.00
CA THR A 458 8.13 19.05 -26.24
C THR A 458 7.77 17.57 -26.12
N GLU A 459 8.78 16.70 -25.96
CA GLU A 459 8.61 15.28 -25.60
C GLU A 459 8.09 15.08 -24.16
N GLY A 460 7.66 16.15 -23.47
CA GLY A 460 7.15 16.12 -22.09
C GLY A 460 5.82 15.38 -21.93
N ASP A 461 5.12 15.12 -23.04
CA ASP A 461 3.91 14.30 -23.11
C ASP A 461 4.16 12.87 -22.60
N ALA A 462 5.35 12.32 -22.83
CA ALA A 462 5.72 10.96 -22.47
C ALA A 462 5.82 10.71 -20.96
N ALA A 463 5.77 11.75 -20.13
CA ALA A 463 5.69 11.62 -18.67
C ALA A 463 4.30 11.18 -18.19
N TYR A 464 3.26 11.31 -19.03
CA TYR A 464 1.87 11.12 -18.65
C TYR A 464 1.17 10.02 -19.45
N ILE A 465 0.10 9.49 -18.86
CA ILE A 465 -0.92 8.71 -19.57
C ILE A 465 -2.29 9.38 -19.41
N LEU A 466 -3.21 9.10 -20.33
CA LEU A 466 -4.64 9.36 -20.15
C LEU A 466 -5.35 8.09 -19.71
N MET A 467 -6.22 8.24 -18.73
CA MET A 467 -7.09 7.18 -18.24
C MET A 467 -8.55 7.65 -18.26
N GLN A 468 -9.47 6.74 -18.58
CA GLN A 468 -10.89 6.95 -18.39
C GLN A 468 -11.17 7.28 -16.92
N ARG A 469 -11.86 8.39 -16.66
CA ARG A 469 -12.37 8.70 -15.34
C ARG A 469 -13.51 7.74 -14.99
N ILE A 470 -13.38 7.09 -13.85
CA ILE A 470 -14.41 6.19 -13.30
C ILE A 470 -15.32 7.01 -12.39
N PHE A 471 -16.63 6.77 -12.46
CA PHE A 471 -17.62 7.50 -11.67
C PHE A 471 -18.38 6.52 -10.75
N PRO A 472 -17.91 6.29 -9.51
CA PRO A 472 -18.56 5.38 -8.59
C PRO A 472 -19.94 5.84 -8.12
N THR A 473 -20.67 4.96 -7.46
CA THR A 473 -21.89 5.35 -6.75
C THR A 473 -21.52 6.15 -5.51
N VAL A 474 -22.10 7.34 -5.39
CA VAL A 474 -21.98 8.18 -4.20
C VAL A 474 -22.84 7.58 -3.10
N SER A 475 -22.27 7.43 -1.90
CA SER A 475 -22.96 6.97 -0.69
C SER A 475 -22.69 7.97 0.42
N SER A 476 -23.62 8.19 1.34
CA SER A 476 -23.36 9.01 2.52
C SER A 476 -22.74 8.15 3.63
N THR A 477 -21.81 8.68 4.41
CA THR A 477 -21.26 7.98 5.59
C THR A 477 -20.80 8.99 6.65
N PHE A 478 -20.44 8.48 7.83
CA PHE A 478 -19.83 9.26 8.91
C PHE A 478 -18.31 9.06 8.87
N LEU A 479 -17.58 10.15 8.67
CA LEU A 479 -16.11 10.19 8.65
C LEU A 479 -15.61 10.71 9.99
N LEU A 480 -14.74 9.94 10.65
CA LEU A 480 -14.13 10.31 11.91
C LEU A 480 -12.69 10.76 11.70
N ARG A 481 -12.35 11.93 12.25
CA ARG A 481 -11.04 12.58 12.16
C ARG A 481 -10.81 13.47 13.36
N ASP A 482 -9.65 13.36 14.00
CA ASP A 482 -9.22 14.25 15.08
C ASP A 482 -10.28 14.35 16.20
N GLY A 483 -10.96 13.23 16.48
CA GLY A 483 -12.08 13.14 17.42
C GLY A 483 -13.42 13.71 16.92
N ILE A 484 -13.46 14.27 15.71
CA ILE A 484 -14.63 14.93 15.13
C ILE A 484 -15.28 14.03 14.07
N CYS A 485 -16.59 13.86 14.20
CA CYS A 485 -17.42 13.10 13.27
C CYS A 485 -18.13 14.04 12.29
N HIS A 486 -17.93 13.82 10.99
CA HIS A 486 -18.61 14.55 9.92
C HIS A 486 -19.42 13.60 9.06
N LYS A 487 -20.64 14.01 8.69
CA LYS A 487 -21.43 13.28 7.70
C LYS A 487 -21.17 13.86 6.32
N ASP A 488 -20.75 13.02 5.39
CA ASP A 488 -20.38 13.44 4.04
C ASP A 488 -20.82 12.43 2.98
N ASP A 489 -21.01 12.94 1.76
CA ASP A 489 -21.20 12.14 0.56
C ASP A 489 -19.86 11.72 -0.02
N VAL A 490 -19.67 10.42 -0.20
CA VAL A 490 -18.39 9.80 -0.47
C VAL A 490 -18.42 8.82 -1.64
N VAL A 491 -17.25 8.54 -2.20
CA VAL A 491 -16.99 7.47 -3.15
C VAL A 491 -15.90 6.55 -2.59
N SER A 492 -16.00 5.25 -2.89
CA SER A 492 -15.09 4.23 -2.35
C SER A 492 -14.23 3.60 -3.43
N GLU A 493 -13.03 3.20 -3.02
CA GLU A 493 -12.00 2.55 -3.81
C GLU A 493 -11.49 1.32 -3.07
N LEU A 494 -11.65 0.15 -3.69
CA LEU A 494 -11.29 -1.14 -3.14
C LEU A 494 -9.85 -1.50 -3.54
N GLY A 495 -8.96 -1.63 -2.59
CA GLY A 495 -7.63 -2.22 -2.75
C GLY A 495 -7.62 -3.68 -2.31
N ILE A 496 -7.20 -4.59 -3.19
CA ILE A 496 -6.95 -6.00 -2.85
C ILE A 496 -5.45 -6.22 -2.75
N PHE A 497 -5.01 -6.71 -1.59
CA PHE A 497 -3.61 -7.07 -1.39
C PHE A 497 -3.32 -8.42 -2.04
N GLY A 498 -2.11 -8.58 -2.56
CA GLY A 498 -1.60 -9.83 -3.09
C GLY A 498 -0.18 -10.08 -2.61
N ALA A 499 0.13 -11.33 -2.22
CA ALA A 499 1.48 -11.75 -1.90
C ALA A 499 1.96 -12.79 -2.91
N TYR A 500 3.20 -12.61 -3.37
CA TYR A 500 3.87 -13.47 -4.33
C TYR A 500 5.27 -13.81 -3.85
N LEU A 501 5.61 -15.08 -3.84
CA LEU A 501 6.97 -15.54 -3.57
C LEU A 501 7.28 -16.72 -4.49
N ARG A 502 8.39 -16.62 -5.21
CA ARG A 502 8.89 -17.68 -6.06
C ARG A 502 10.37 -17.89 -5.81
N ASN A 503 10.81 -19.14 -5.82
CA ASN A 503 12.21 -19.52 -5.88
C ASN A 503 12.43 -20.34 -7.16
N LYS A 504 13.20 -19.79 -8.10
CA LYS A 504 13.41 -20.35 -9.45
C LYS A 504 12.08 -20.59 -10.15
N GLU A 505 11.74 -21.85 -10.39
CA GLU A 505 10.49 -22.25 -11.07
C GLU A 505 9.35 -22.53 -10.07
N LYS A 506 9.65 -22.71 -8.79
CA LYS A 506 8.66 -23.04 -7.76
C LYS A 506 7.99 -21.77 -7.24
N VAL A 507 6.69 -21.63 -7.52
CA VAL A 507 5.83 -20.66 -6.83
C VAL A 507 5.55 -21.19 -5.43
N ILE A 508 5.93 -20.41 -4.42
CA ILE A 508 5.77 -20.74 -2.99
C ILE A 508 4.53 -20.04 -2.44
N ILE A 509 4.29 -18.79 -2.85
CA ILE A 509 3.10 -18.02 -2.49
C ILE A 509 2.58 -17.36 -3.77
N ASN A 510 1.28 -17.48 -4.02
CA ASN A 510 0.57 -16.64 -4.99
C ASN A 510 -0.88 -16.51 -4.54
N GLU A 511 -1.14 -15.58 -3.62
CA GLU A 511 -2.40 -15.51 -2.90
C GLU A 511 -2.98 -14.10 -2.88
N GLN A 512 -4.30 -14.03 -2.72
CA GLN A 512 -4.99 -12.82 -2.26
C GLN A 512 -4.85 -12.71 -0.74
N CYS A 513 -4.45 -11.54 -0.25
CA CYS A 513 -3.99 -11.37 1.12
C CYS A 513 -4.73 -10.26 1.88
N GLY A 514 -6.05 -10.31 1.94
CA GLY A 514 -6.87 -9.26 2.55
C GLY A 514 -7.06 -8.02 1.66
N TYR A 515 -7.46 -6.91 2.28
CA TYR A 515 -7.95 -5.75 1.55
C TYR A 515 -7.78 -4.42 2.30
N LEU A 516 -8.06 -3.35 1.58
CA LEU A 516 -8.18 -1.98 2.04
C LEU A 516 -9.37 -1.36 1.30
N MET A 517 -10.36 -0.78 1.98
CA MET A 517 -11.28 0.14 1.31
C MET A 517 -10.91 1.56 1.71
N ARG A 518 -10.64 2.41 0.72
CA ARG A 518 -10.47 3.84 0.92
C ARG A 518 -11.74 4.53 0.46
N THR A 519 -12.13 5.55 1.18
CA THR A 519 -13.32 6.32 0.85
C THR A 519 -12.95 7.78 0.90
N LYS A 520 -13.40 8.55 -0.09
CA LYS A 520 -13.14 9.99 -0.14
C LYS A 520 -14.41 10.78 -0.38
N ILE A 521 -14.44 12.04 0.05
CA ILE A 521 -15.54 12.96 -0.26
C ILE A 521 -15.74 13.02 -1.78
N SER A 522 -16.98 12.89 -2.24
CA SER A 522 -17.35 12.75 -3.65
C SER A 522 -16.96 13.96 -4.51
N SER A 523 -16.86 15.14 -3.90
CA SER A 523 -16.38 16.37 -4.53
C SER A 523 -14.85 16.46 -4.66
N SER A 524 -14.11 15.50 -4.08
CA SER A 524 -12.65 15.48 -4.09
C SER A 524 -12.10 14.62 -5.23
N ASP A 525 -11.25 15.22 -6.07
CA ASP A 525 -10.53 14.49 -7.10
C ASP A 525 -9.42 13.59 -6.50
N GLU A 526 -8.75 14.04 -5.43
CA GLU A 526 -7.66 13.32 -4.75
C GLU A 526 -8.13 12.55 -3.50
N GLY A 527 -7.45 11.43 -3.17
CA GLY A 527 -7.88 10.48 -2.13
C GLY A 527 -6.77 9.84 -1.26
N GLY A 528 -5.52 10.30 -1.36
CA GLY A 528 -4.40 9.72 -0.61
C GLY A 528 -4.42 10.06 0.89
N VAL A 529 -4.67 9.07 1.76
CA VAL A 529 -4.65 9.26 3.24
C VAL A 529 -3.24 9.68 3.72
N ALA A 530 -2.20 9.02 3.23
CA ALA A 530 -0.80 9.31 3.59
C ALA A 530 -0.32 10.67 3.03
N ALA A 531 -0.68 11.01 1.79
CA ALA A 531 -0.25 12.22 1.07
C ALA A 531 -0.94 13.53 1.54
N GLY A 532 -1.36 13.62 2.80
CA GLY A 532 -1.95 14.86 3.29
C GLY A 532 -3.42 15.04 2.93
N PHE A 533 -3.99 14.31 1.96
CA PHE A 533 -5.45 14.30 1.72
C PHE A 533 -6.22 13.48 2.75
N ALA A 534 -5.55 13.07 3.84
CA ALA A 534 -6.14 12.60 5.08
C ALA A 534 -7.47 13.32 5.32
N HIS A 535 -7.52 14.67 5.23
CA HIS A 535 -8.68 15.59 5.37
C HIS A 535 -9.97 15.15 4.66
N LYS A 536 -9.85 14.38 3.58
CA LYS A 536 -10.94 14.00 2.68
C LYS A 536 -11.04 12.51 2.44
N ALA A 537 -10.18 11.70 3.06
CA ALA A 537 -10.16 10.26 2.87
C ALA A 537 -10.13 9.50 4.20
N ALA A 538 -10.94 8.46 4.29
CA ALA A 538 -11.03 7.59 5.45
C ALA A 538 -10.99 6.14 5.00
N MET A 539 -10.43 5.27 5.84
CA MET A 539 -10.48 3.85 5.60
C MET A 539 -11.84 3.30 6.04
N VAL A 540 -12.43 2.45 5.21
CA VAL A 540 -13.77 1.88 5.38
C VAL A 540 -13.71 0.38 5.12
N LEU A 541 -14.83 -0.32 5.19
CA LEU A 541 -14.94 -1.70 4.72
C LEU A 541 -16.12 -1.86 3.79
N ALA A 542 -16.09 -2.95 3.02
CA ALA A 542 -17.21 -3.44 2.25
C ALA A 542 -18.18 -4.22 3.16
N LEU A 543 -19.48 -3.87 3.16
CA LEU A 543 -20.54 -4.82 3.52
C LEU A 543 -20.90 -5.62 2.26
N LYS A 544 -20.71 -6.93 2.27
CA LYS A 544 -21.10 -7.81 1.15
C LYS A 544 -22.61 -7.69 0.88
N GLY A 545 -23.02 -7.11 -0.26
CA GLY A 545 -24.43 -6.97 -0.68
C GLY A 545 -25.19 -8.30 -0.82
N GLU A 546 -26.53 -8.29 -0.75
CA GLU A 546 -27.37 -9.48 -1.00
C GLU A 546 -27.24 -9.93 -2.46
N GLY A 547 -26.97 -11.21 -2.68
CA GLY A 547 -27.15 -11.83 -3.99
C GLY A 547 -28.62 -12.19 -4.18
N ASN A 548 -29.20 -11.87 -5.34
CA ASN A 548 -30.56 -12.28 -5.72
C ASN A 548 -30.69 -13.81 -5.70
N ASN A 549 -31.12 -14.36 -4.56
CA ASN A 549 -31.72 -15.68 -4.46
C ASN A 549 -33.18 -15.51 -4.04
N SER A 550 -34.01 -15.05 -4.98
CA SER A 550 -35.46 -15.18 -4.85
C SER A 550 -35.86 -16.64 -5.06
N SER A 551 -35.86 -17.43 -3.98
CA SER A 551 -36.90 -18.43 -3.74
C SER A 551 -36.73 -19.09 -2.37
N ARG A 552 -37.86 -19.22 -1.67
CA ARG A 552 -38.07 -19.80 -0.33
C ARG A 552 -37.59 -18.94 0.84
N PHE A 553 -38.52 -18.17 1.42
CA PHE A 553 -38.97 -18.41 2.80
C PHE A 553 -40.24 -17.58 3.05
N MET A 554 -41.39 -18.24 2.94
CA MET A 554 -42.68 -17.78 3.48
C MET A 554 -43.34 -19.02 4.11
N SER A 555 -43.94 -18.81 5.29
CA SER A 555 -44.38 -19.81 6.30
C SER A 555 -43.21 -20.35 7.14
N THR A 556 -43.16 -20.18 8.46
CA THR A 556 -44.23 -20.24 9.46
C THR A 556 -43.78 -19.50 10.72
N VAL A 557 -44.57 -18.54 11.20
CA VAL A 557 -44.48 -18.06 12.59
C VAL A 557 -45.09 -19.14 13.48
N SER A 558 -44.28 -19.77 14.32
CA SER A 558 -44.77 -20.50 15.49
C SER A 558 -43.87 -20.16 16.68
N MET A 559 -44.45 -19.43 17.64
CA MET A 559 -43.90 -19.25 18.96
C MET A 559 -43.80 -20.59 19.68
N SER A 560 -42.61 -21.16 19.73
CA SER A 560 -42.11 -21.96 20.87
C SER A 560 -40.63 -22.24 20.64
N LEU A 561 -39.82 -22.26 21.71
CA LEU A 561 -38.38 -22.57 21.78
C LEU A 561 -37.42 -21.41 22.08
N LEU A 562 -37.82 -20.50 22.96
CA LEU A 562 -36.90 -19.87 23.92
C LEU A 562 -36.55 -20.92 25.01
N SER A 563 -35.75 -21.94 24.65
CA SER A 563 -35.12 -22.89 25.61
C SER A 563 -34.12 -23.87 24.95
N LYS A 564 -33.93 -23.89 23.61
CA LYS A 564 -33.06 -24.90 22.95
C LYS A 564 -31.84 -24.36 22.20
N ARG A 565 -31.48 -23.07 22.33
CA ARG A 565 -30.26 -22.52 21.70
C ARG A 565 -29.04 -22.38 22.61
N VAL A 566 -29.17 -22.60 23.91
CA VAL A 566 -28.01 -22.72 24.82
C VAL A 566 -27.37 -24.12 24.77
N LEU A 567 -28.02 -25.09 24.11
CA LEU A 567 -27.56 -26.48 23.97
C LEU A 567 -26.92 -26.81 22.60
N SER A 568 -26.87 -25.86 21.67
CA SER A 568 -26.31 -26.10 20.32
C SER A 568 -24.84 -25.66 20.19
N ASP A 569 -24.39 -24.70 21.00
CA ASP A 569 -23.00 -24.23 20.97
C ASP A 569 -22.09 -25.06 21.90
N ALA A 570 -22.66 -25.80 22.85
CA ALA A 570 -21.95 -26.82 23.61
C ALA A 570 -21.65 -28.09 22.78
N PHE A 571 -22.50 -28.43 21.80
CA PHE A 571 -22.35 -29.65 20.98
C PHE A 571 -21.39 -29.51 19.79
N ARG A 572 -20.84 -28.31 19.54
CA ARG A 572 -19.90 -28.06 18.43
C ARG A 572 -18.43 -28.02 18.84
N LEU A 573 -18.16 -28.01 20.16
CA LEU A 573 -16.82 -28.24 20.72
C LEU A 573 -16.58 -29.72 21.09
N GLU A 574 -17.61 -30.56 21.07
CA GLU A 574 -17.51 -32.02 21.33
C GLU A 574 -17.25 -32.88 20.08
N LEU A 575 -17.25 -32.33 18.86
CA LEU A 575 -17.01 -33.12 17.64
C LEU A 575 -15.56 -33.04 17.12
N ASP A 576 -14.78 -32.03 17.50
CA ASP A 576 -13.36 -31.94 17.15
C ASP A 576 -12.47 -32.70 18.13
N SER A 577 -12.91 -32.95 19.37
CA SER A 577 -12.24 -33.82 20.34
C SER A 577 -12.50 -35.32 20.06
N VAL A 578 -13.68 -35.67 19.52
CA VAL A 578 -14.00 -37.05 19.12
C VAL A 578 -13.28 -37.46 17.82
N PHE A 579 -12.97 -36.52 16.92
CA PHE A 579 -12.22 -36.83 15.69
C PHE A 579 -10.72 -37.05 15.93
N ILE A 580 -10.16 -36.41 16.96
CA ILE A 580 -8.76 -36.65 17.39
C ILE A 580 -8.66 -37.99 18.15
N GLY A 581 -9.69 -38.39 18.89
CA GLY A 581 -9.78 -39.72 19.52
C GLY A 581 -9.95 -40.88 18.52
N TYR A 582 -10.71 -40.68 17.43
CA TYR A 582 -10.92 -41.73 16.43
C TYR A 582 -9.73 -41.92 15.47
N CYS A 583 -8.89 -40.90 15.28
CA CYS A 583 -7.68 -41.01 14.46
C CYS A 583 -6.53 -41.75 15.16
N CYS A 584 -6.55 -41.86 16.49
CA CYS A 584 -5.55 -42.60 17.27
C CYS A 584 -5.86 -44.10 17.45
N LEU A 585 -7.02 -44.60 17.01
CA LEU A 585 -7.40 -46.02 17.12
C LEU A 585 -7.35 -46.80 15.80
N VAL A 586 -6.81 -46.24 14.72
CA VAL A 586 -6.71 -46.94 13.42
C VAL A 586 -5.27 -47.33 13.06
N PHE A 587 -4.27 -46.95 13.85
CA PHE A 587 -2.91 -47.44 13.67
C PHE A 587 -2.23 -47.68 15.02
N TYR A 588 -1.75 -48.92 15.21
CA TYR A 588 -1.05 -49.51 16.36
C TYR A 588 -1.92 -50.27 17.38
N ASP A 589 -2.04 -51.58 17.15
CA ASP A 589 -2.17 -52.59 18.21
C ASP A 589 -0.94 -52.49 19.14
N TYR A 590 -1.10 -51.93 20.33
CA TYR A 590 -0.20 -52.15 21.46
C TYR A 590 -1.02 -52.47 22.71
N ASP A 591 -0.70 -53.60 23.33
CA ASP A 591 -1.35 -54.17 24.51
C ASP A 591 -1.12 -53.26 25.74
N ILE A 592 -2.13 -52.47 26.12
CA ILE A 592 -2.10 -51.53 27.27
C ILE A 592 -2.17 -52.28 28.62
N SER A 593 -2.24 -53.61 28.66
CA SER A 593 -2.34 -54.36 29.93
C SER A 593 -1.04 -54.39 30.77
N ASN A 594 0.05 -53.78 30.32
CA ASN A 594 1.35 -53.81 31.01
C ASN A 594 1.97 -52.45 31.42
N CYS A 595 1.38 -51.29 31.09
CA CYS A 595 2.03 -49.99 31.37
C CYS A 595 1.82 -49.42 32.79
N ALA A 596 0.86 -49.92 33.57
CA ALA A 596 0.48 -49.32 34.87
C ALA A 596 0.90 -50.14 36.11
N LYS A 597 1.74 -51.17 35.96
CA LYS A 597 2.07 -52.07 37.10
C LYS A 597 3.06 -51.47 38.11
N ASP A 598 3.83 -50.44 37.72
CA ASP A 598 4.95 -49.93 38.51
C ASP A 598 4.71 -48.54 39.14
N ASP A 599 3.55 -47.91 38.88
CA ASP A 599 3.19 -46.58 39.41
C ASP A 599 1.80 -46.61 40.09
N PRO A 600 1.75 -46.57 41.44
CA PRO A 600 0.50 -46.61 42.20
C PRO A 600 -0.42 -45.41 41.94
N GLU A 601 0.14 -44.21 41.72
CA GLU A 601 -0.65 -42.99 41.49
C GLU A 601 -1.30 -43.02 40.11
N LEU A 602 -0.56 -43.48 39.10
CA LEU A 602 -1.11 -43.62 37.75
C LEU A 602 -2.19 -44.71 37.68
N ASN A 603 -2.03 -45.79 38.44
CA ASN A 603 -3.04 -46.85 38.50
C ASN A 603 -4.32 -46.38 39.21
N GLU A 604 -4.20 -45.55 40.24
CA GLU A 604 -5.34 -44.91 40.91
C GLU A 604 -6.09 -43.98 39.95
N GLU A 605 -5.37 -43.18 39.17
CA GLU A 605 -5.93 -42.26 38.18
C GLU A 605 -6.63 -42.99 37.01
N ILE A 606 -6.07 -44.12 36.55
CA ILE A 606 -6.67 -44.96 35.49
C ILE A 606 -7.92 -45.70 35.98
N THR A 607 -8.05 -45.92 37.29
CA THR A 607 -9.24 -46.56 37.88
C THR A 607 -10.38 -45.60 38.20
N LYS A 608 -10.18 -44.28 38.09
CA LYS A 608 -11.24 -43.29 38.31
C LYS A 608 -12.34 -43.44 37.25
N ASP A 609 -13.60 -43.40 37.70
CA ASP A 609 -14.72 -43.41 36.77
C ASP A 609 -14.83 -42.08 36.01
N MET A 610 -15.49 -42.13 34.86
CA MET A 610 -15.66 -40.97 33.96
C MET A 610 -16.37 -39.80 34.65
N THR A 611 -17.26 -40.08 35.60
CA THR A 611 -17.99 -39.07 36.38
C THR A 611 -17.08 -38.32 37.36
N THR A 612 -16.09 -38.98 37.92
CA THR A 612 -15.10 -38.39 38.83
C THR A 612 -14.12 -37.51 38.06
N LEU A 613 -13.61 -38.00 36.93
CA LEU A 613 -12.70 -37.24 36.07
C LEU A 613 -13.35 -35.96 35.52
N THR A 614 -14.60 -36.05 35.07
CA THR A 614 -15.33 -34.87 34.56
C THR A 614 -15.67 -33.86 35.66
N LEU A 615 -15.90 -34.31 36.89
CA LEU A 615 -16.12 -33.41 38.03
C LEU A 615 -14.83 -32.66 38.39
N GLU A 616 -13.70 -33.37 38.47
CA GLU A 616 -12.38 -32.78 38.74
C GLU A 616 -11.99 -31.76 37.66
N GLU A 617 -12.25 -32.07 36.38
CA GLU A 617 -12.00 -31.15 35.26
C GLU A 617 -12.91 -29.90 35.32
N LEU A 618 -14.17 -30.05 35.70
CA LEU A 618 -15.10 -28.92 35.87
C LEU A 618 -14.69 -28.02 37.04
N GLU A 619 -14.23 -28.60 38.15
CA GLU A 619 -13.71 -27.86 39.30
C GLU A 619 -12.43 -27.09 38.94
N LEU A 620 -11.53 -27.72 38.18
CA LEU A 620 -10.32 -27.06 37.68
C LEU A 620 -10.66 -25.88 36.76
N HIS A 621 -11.59 -26.06 35.82
CA HIS A 621 -12.03 -24.99 34.92
C HIS A 621 -12.67 -23.82 35.68
N ASN A 622 -13.46 -24.09 36.72
CA ASN A 622 -14.03 -23.04 37.57
C ASN A 622 -12.96 -22.28 38.35
N ALA A 623 -11.97 -22.98 38.90
CA ALA A 623 -10.86 -22.35 39.62
C ALA A 623 -10.05 -21.43 38.69
N VAL A 624 -9.68 -21.93 37.50
CA VAL A 624 -8.94 -21.14 36.50
C VAL A 624 -9.76 -19.94 36.01
N ALA A 625 -11.06 -20.09 35.78
CA ALA A 625 -11.92 -19.00 35.36
C ALA A 625 -12.04 -17.90 36.44
N SER A 626 -12.17 -18.30 37.71
CA SER A 626 -12.22 -17.38 38.84
C SER A 626 -10.91 -16.63 39.03
N GLU A 627 -9.77 -17.32 38.95
CA GLU A 627 -8.45 -16.69 39.07
C GLU A 627 -8.16 -15.73 37.91
N THR A 628 -8.52 -16.13 36.68
CA THR A 628 -8.41 -15.28 35.50
C THR A 628 -9.25 -14.01 35.65
N LEU A 629 -10.49 -14.13 36.15
CA LEU A 629 -11.37 -13.00 36.37
C LEU A 629 -10.80 -12.00 37.39
N GLU A 630 -10.26 -12.50 38.51
CA GLU A 630 -9.63 -11.65 39.53
C GLU A 630 -8.36 -10.97 39.01
N HIS A 631 -7.53 -11.70 38.25
CA HIS A 631 -6.35 -11.13 37.60
C HIS A 631 -6.73 -10.04 36.58
N THR A 632 -7.77 -10.26 35.77
CA THR A 632 -8.27 -9.25 34.84
C THR A 632 -8.82 -8.02 35.56
N LYS A 633 -9.57 -8.18 36.66
CA LYS A 633 -10.04 -7.05 37.47
C LYS A 633 -8.88 -6.23 38.03
N ALA A 634 -7.83 -6.89 38.51
CA ALA A 634 -6.63 -6.22 39.01
C ALA A 634 -5.94 -5.43 37.89
N LEU A 635 -5.74 -6.02 36.71
CA LEU A 635 -5.16 -5.34 35.55
C LEU A 635 -5.98 -4.12 35.11
N VAL A 636 -7.31 -4.25 35.05
CA VAL A 636 -8.21 -3.13 34.71
C VAL A 636 -8.10 -2.00 35.73
N PHE A 637 -8.00 -2.33 37.01
CA PHE A 637 -7.82 -1.35 38.07
C PHE A 637 -6.49 -0.60 37.93
N TYR A 638 -5.38 -1.30 37.72
CA TYR A 638 -4.07 -0.67 37.50
C TYR A 638 -4.02 0.16 36.20
N ALA A 639 -4.69 -0.30 35.14
CA ALA A 639 -4.81 0.46 33.89
C ALA A 639 -5.57 1.76 34.09
N ARG A 640 -6.67 1.76 34.88
CA ARG A 640 -7.42 2.98 35.22
C ARG A 640 -6.60 3.98 36.03
N ILE A 641 -5.85 3.52 37.02
CA ILE A 641 -4.94 4.38 37.79
C ILE A 641 -3.88 4.99 36.88
N THR A 642 -3.26 4.16 36.03
CA THR A 642 -2.21 4.60 35.11
C THR A 642 -2.75 5.61 34.09
N SER A 643 -3.94 5.36 33.54
CA SER A 643 -4.63 6.28 32.62
C SER A 643 -4.92 7.64 33.29
N SER A 644 -5.44 7.62 34.53
CA SER A 644 -5.69 8.85 35.29
C SER A 644 -4.40 9.64 35.57
N ASN A 645 -3.30 8.95 35.86
CA ASN A 645 -1.99 9.60 36.02
C ASN A 645 -1.51 10.25 34.71
N TYR A 646 -1.63 9.56 33.57
CA TYR A 646 -1.28 10.14 32.28
C TYR A 646 -2.15 11.35 31.91
N GLN A 647 -3.43 11.31 32.26
CA GLN A 647 -4.33 12.44 32.04
C GLN A 647 -3.93 13.66 32.86
N ASN A 648 -3.57 13.48 34.13
CA ASN A 648 -3.04 14.55 34.98
C ASN A 648 -1.71 15.13 34.43
N GLU A 649 -0.81 14.29 33.92
CA GLU A 649 0.44 14.77 33.32
C GLU A 649 0.21 15.50 31.98
N ALA A 650 -0.75 15.05 31.17
CA ALA A 650 -1.16 15.73 29.96
C ALA A 650 -1.74 17.13 30.25
N GLU A 651 -2.58 17.25 31.29
CA GLU A 651 -3.10 18.55 31.73
C GLU A 651 -2.00 19.51 32.18
N LYS A 652 -0.99 19.03 32.91
CA LYS A 652 0.19 19.83 33.28
C LYS A 652 0.99 20.28 32.06
N CYS A 653 1.16 19.39 31.08
CA CYS A 653 1.84 19.70 29.82
C CYS A 653 1.09 20.79 29.05
N ASN A 654 -0.23 20.66 28.91
CA ASN A 654 -1.08 21.63 28.24
C ASN A 654 -1.02 23.01 28.90
N ALA A 655 -1.03 23.07 30.24
CA ALA A 655 -0.85 24.32 30.98
C ALA A 655 0.53 24.95 30.73
N GLY A 656 1.58 24.12 30.66
CA GLY A 656 2.94 24.57 30.32
C GLY A 656 3.03 25.14 28.91
N VAL A 657 2.44 24.47 27.92
CA VAL A 657 2.40 24.92 26.52
C VAL A 657 1.64 26.24 26.38
N ALA A 658 0.47 26.37 27.01
CA ALA A 658 -0.30 27.62 27.00
C ALA A 658 0.52 28.80 27.55
N THR A 659 1.26 28.58 28.63
CA THR A 659 2.14 29.59 29.22
C THR A 659 3.29 29.99 28.27
N CYS A 660 3.87 29.02 27.57
CA CYS A 660 4.94 29.25 26.58
C CYS A 660 4.41 30.01 25.35
N GLU A 661 3.22 29.67 24.85
CA GLU A 661 2.59 30.35 23.72
C GLU A 661 2.25 31.81 24.06
N GLU A 662 1.69 32.08 25.24
CA GLU A 662 1.47 33.47 25.68
C GLU A 662 2.78 34.26 25.79
N ALA A 663 3.89 33.61 26.17
CA ALA A 663 5.20 34.25 26.23
C ALA A 663 5.76 34.53 24.83
N ARG A 664 5.53 33.62 23.87
CA ARG A 664 5.89 33.79 22.45
C ARG A 664 5.12 34.96 21.83
N GLU A 665 3.80 35.01 22.00
CA GLU A 665 2.97 36.12 21.47
C GLU A 665 3.38 37.49 22.02
N ARG A 666 3.73 37.54 23.32
CA ARG A 666 4.28 38.75 23.95
C ARG A 666 5.67 39.12 23.39
N ALA A 667 6.51 38.14 23.08
CA ALA A 667 7.82 38.39 22.47
C ALA A 667 7.68 38.90 21.02
N GLU A 668 6.79 38.31 20.23
CA GLU A 668 6.50 38.75 18.86
C GLU A 668 5.94 40.17 18.81
N SER A 669 5.01 40.49 19.72
CA SER A 669 4.46 41.84 19.83
C SER A 669 5.55 42.88 20.13
N ARG A 670 6.47 42.57 21.05
CA ARG A 670 7.63 43.43 21.36
C ARG A 670 8.59 43.56 20.17
N LEU A 671 8.85 42.48 19.44
CA LEU A 671 9.72 42.50 18.26
C LEU A 671 9.14 43.42 17.16
N ILE A 672 7.81 43.43 16.99
CA ILE A 672 7.14 44.33 16.04
C ILE A 672 7.32 45.80 16.46
N GLU A 673 7.21 46.11 17.74
CA GLU A 673 7.46 47.47 18.26
C GLU A 673 8.93 47.88 18.10
N GLU A 674 9.87 47.00 18.40
CA GLU A 674 11.30 47.25 18.21
C GLU A 674 11.64 47.51 16.74
N ARG A 675 11.03 46.76 15.81
CA ARG A 675 11.20 47.00 14.36
C ARG A 675 10.68 48.38 13.96
N LYS A 676 9.50 48.78 14.44
CA LYS A 676 8.97 50.14 14.18
C LYS A 676 9.90 51.22 14.70
N HIS A 677 10.45 51.05 15.90
CA HIS A 677 11.44 51.96 16.45
C HIS A 677 12.71 51.99 15.59
N SER A 678 13.23 50.83 15.20
CA SER A 678 14.44 50.70 14.38
C SER A 678 14.26 51.40 13.03
N THR A 679 13.12 51.24 12.37
CA THR A 679 12.79 51.95 11.12
C THR A 679 12.74 53.46 11.31
N LEU A 680 12.15 53.95 12.42
CA LEU A 680 12.16 55.39 12.75
C LEU A 680 13.57 55.94 12.97
N TRP A 681 14.44 55.15 13.62
CA TRP A 681 15.84 55.51 13.82
C TRP A 681 16.62 55.53 12.50
N GLU A 682 16.42 54.54 11.63
CA GLU A 682 17.02 54.49 10.30
C GLU A 682 16.58 55.68 9.44
N GLU A 683 15.30 56.04 9.45
CA GLU A 683 14.80 57.21 8.73
C GLU A 683 15.42 58.52 9.24
N ARG A 684 15.56 58.67 10.56
CA ARG A 684 16.23 59.84 11.17
C ARG A 684 17.71 59.87 10.80
N ALA A 685 18.40 58.73 10.86
CA ALA A 685 19.79 58.62 10.47
C ALA A 685 19.99 59.00 8.99
N ARG A 686 19.12 58.52 8.10
CA ARG A 686 19.14 58.91 6.67
C ARG A 686 18.90 60.40 6.46
N LYS A 687 17.97 61.02 7.20
CA LYS A 687 17.73 62.48 7.16
C LYS A 687 18.96 63.29 7.64
N LEU A 688 19.75 62.72 8.55
CA LEU A 688 20.99 63.33 9.05
C LEU A 688 22.23 62.98 8.19
N GLY A 689 22.03 62.39 7.01
CA GLY A 689 23.08 62.17 6.02
C GLY A 689 23.81 60.82 6.11
N TRP A 690 23.31 59.88 6.92
CA TRP A 690 23.83 58.51 6.95
C TRP A 690 23.49 57.78 5.64
N LYS A 691 24.49 57.19 4.99
CA LYS A 691 24.36 56.40 3.75
C LYS A 691 24.77 54.96 4.03
N ASP A 692 23.93 54.01 3.61
CA ASP A 692 24.18 52.57 3.76
C ASP A 692 25.49 52.18 3.06
N SER A 693 26.57 52.00 3.84
CA SER A 693 27.76 51.35 3.32
C SER A 693 27.47 49.86 3.20
N LYS A 694 27.22 49.37 1.98
CA LYS A 694 27.20 47.94 1.68
C LYS A 694 28.48 47.30 2.23
N ARG A 695 28.35 46.52 3.31
CA ARG A 695 29.26 45.42 3.66
C ARG A 695 28.47 44.14 3.43
N LEU A 696 28.83 43.32 2.43
CA LEU A 696 29.92 42.33 2.47
C LEU A 696 29.74 41.36 3.65
N PHE A 697 28.84 40.40 3.50
CA PHE A 697 28.92 39.00 3.94
C PHE A 697 27.93 38.26 3.03
N SER A 698 28.35 37.59 1.94
CA SER A 698 28.92 36.22 1.88
C SER A 698 28.12 35.23 2.69
#